data_AF-A0A1U7CSB9-F1
#
_entry.id   AF-A0A1U7CSB9-F1
#
_cell.length_a   1.000
_cell.length_b   1.000
_cell.length_c   1.000
_cell.angle_alpha   90.00
_cell.angle_beta   90.00
_cell.angle_gamma   90.00
#
_symmetry.space_group_name_H-M   'P 1'
#
loop_
_entity.id
_entity.type
_entity.pdbx_description
1 polymer ?
#
loop_
_entity_poly.entity_id
_entity_poly.type
_entity_poly.pdbx_seq_one_letter_code
_entity_poly.pdbx_strand_id
1 'polypeptide(L)'
;MIPRHDWQAESLKAVGLSDDYEELVDRVDYHFVDVPTADPNRREVLKTLGAGLLIAVAADSAHGQQPGRGLRPGGGRRGGGGSGATSVAARVHIGKDGGLTVMTGKVECGQGARAELSQAAAEELRVPIERVDLVMADTALVPDDGGTYGSRSTPSTIPAIRAGCASARSLLVALAAKRWGVEAAAIDVREGQAREAKGDRTLTYADLATDAEAAQGLARSVSPEVALTPVASWRTMGTSVPRPNGRDIVTGSHHYPSDVVRPGMLYGKVLRAPSFGATLESVDLAPARAMEGVVAVRDGGFVGVAAPTTARAQKALDAIAATAKWKTAPHPSSAELPAYLRAHAEGGIPANPFADEVAKGAKSLKRSYDVAYIQHAPMEPRAAVAEWEDGRVTAWVGTQVPFGVRSELARAFGLPEDRARVVVPDFGGGFGGKHSGEYAVEAARLAKEAGKPVRIVWTRPEEFTWAQFRPAAAIEAEASLDAQGKITTWRFLNINSGAGQVQTPYRVGRSDARFIPSAAPLRHGSYRALASTANNFARESFMDELAVLAGQDPLAFRLAHLDESRLRAVLVEAASRFDWPGRSKSKTPGQGVGLACGMDKGGFVAACASVSVDRDKGTIRVDHVCQVYECGKIINPANLLNQVKGAVVMGLGPALREASEFSEGVIRNASFGAYRVPRFADLPTLDVHLLDRPDLASAGAGETPIIAVAPAVANAVFNAIGLRIRRMPIRLPNAKDEPIAEA
;
A
#
# COMPACT_ATOMS: atom_id res chain seq x y z
N MET A 1 -5.57 39.99 -47.47
CA MET A 1 -4.28 40.70 -47.66
C MET A 1 -3.54 40.55 -46.34
N ILE A 2 -2.43 39.85 -46.19
CA ILE A 2 -1.28 39.50 -47.04
C ILE A 2 -0.64 38.24 -46.39
N PRO A 3 0.14 37.42 -47.11
CA PRO A 3 -0.07 35.98 -47.21
C PRO A 3 0.96 35.10 -46.48
N ARG A 4 0.70 33.79 -46.61
CA ARG A 4 1.64 32.66 -46.57
C ARG A 4 3.11 33.03 -46.83
N HIS A 5 4.00 32.47 -46.02
CA HIS A 5 5.29 32.01 -46.53
C HIS A 5 5.65 30.65 -45.92
N ASP A 6 5.80 29.69 -46.81
CA ASP A 6 6.53 28.44 -46.64
C ASP A 6 7.95 28.72 -46.15
N TRP A 7 8.52 27.85 -45.31
CA TRP A 7 9.46 26.83 -45.76
C TRP A 7 10.00 26.03 -44.58
N GLN A 8 10.21 24.76 -44.88
CA GLN A 8 10.68 23.70 -44.02
C GLN A 8 12.07 23.98 -43.42
N ALA A 9 12.31 23.25 -42.34
CA ALA A 9 13.62 22.84 -41.90
C ALA A 9 14.52 22.46 -43.08
N GLU A 10 15.77 22.91 -43.05
CA GLU A 10 16.89 21.98 -42.95
C GLU A 10 18.20 22.75 -42.76
N SER A 11 18.98 22.30 -41.79
CA SER A 11 20.42 22.55 -41.76
C SER A 11 21.12 21.28 -41.30
N LEU A 12 21.06 20.23 -42.10
CA LEU A 12 22.00 19.10 -42.03
C LEU A 12 22.16 18.49 -43.42
N LYS A 13 23.07 19.07 -44.23
CA LYS A 13 23.91 18.38 -45.22
C LYS A 13 24.72 19.41 -46.01
N ALA A 14 25.86 19.80 -45.45
CA ALA A 14 27.02 20.04 -46.29
C ALA A 14 27.52 18.66 -46.73
N VAL A 15 27.87 18.55 -48.02
CA VAL A 15 28.63 17.46 -48.65
C VAL A 15 27.84 16.24 -49.18
N GLY A 16 27.07 16.46 -50.25
CA GLY A 16 27.05 15.71 -51.53
C GLY A 16 26.96 14.16 -51.62
N LEU A 17 25.82 13.71 -52.20
CA LEU A 17 25.60 12.53 -53.09
C LEU A 17 25.65 11.11 -52.45
N SER A 18 24.84 10.09 -52.81
CA SER A 18 23.71 9.92 -53.76
C SER A 18 22.84 8.70 -53.35
N ASP A 19 21.62 8.62 -53.91
CA ASP A 19 20.62 7.53 -53.80
C ASP A 19 21.07 6.22 -54.51
N ASP A 20 20.63 5.05 -54.01
CA ASP A 20 20.13 3.91 -54.82
C ASP A 20 19.66 2.68 -53.98
N TYR A 21 18.39 2.33 -54.17
CA TYR A 21 17.70 1.03 -54.35
C TYR A 21 18.15 -0.34 -53.72
N GLU A 22 17.10 -1.07 -53.27
CA GLU A 22 16.76 -2.51 -53.43
C GLU A 22 17.08 -3.65 -52.40
N GLU A 23 15.98 -4.30 -52.00
CA GLU A 23 15.66 -5.73 -51.72
C GLU A 23 16.19 -6.59 -50.53
N LEU A 24 15.19 -7.20 -49.86
CA LEU A 24 15.03 -8.55 -49.28
C LEU A 24 16.27 -9.38 -48.93
N VAL A 25 16.48 -9.70 -47.63
CA VAL A 25 17.05 -11.00 -47.21
C VAL A 25 16.53 -11.46 -45.82
N ASP A 26 15.96 -12.67 -45.85
CA ASP A 26 15.81 -13.76 -44.88
C ASP A 26 15.22 -13.62 -43.47
N ARG A 27 14.28 -14.55 -43.22
CA ARG A 27 13.75 -14.96 -41.93
C ARG A 27 14.73 -15.94 -41.28
N VAL A 28 15.29 -15.58 -40.13
CA VAL A 28 16.11 -16.48 -39.30
C VAL A 28 15.28 -16.96 -38.12
N ASP A 29 15.07 -18.28 -38.03
CA ASP A 29 14.50 -18.93 -36.86
C ASP A 29 15.52 -18.94 -35.71
N TYR A 30 15.09 -18.49 -34.53
CA TYR A 30 15.93 -18.50 -33.33
C TYR A 30 15.67 -19.77 -32.52
N HIS A 31 16.72 -20.57 -32.34
CA HIS A 31 16.79 -21.57 -31.27
C HIS A 31 17.33 -20.90 -30.00
N PHE A 32 16.48 -20.79 -28.99
CA PHE A 32 16.90 -20.42 -27.64
C PHE A 32 17.40 -21.67 -26.92
N VAL A 33 18.63 -21.64 -26.42
CA VAL A 33 19.15 -22.65 -25.49
C VAL A 33 19.01 -22.09 -24.08
N ASP A 34 18.24 -22.77 -23.24
CA ASP A 34 18.15 -22.46 -21.81
C ASP A 34 19.47 -22.80 -21.11
N VAL A 35 20.00 -21.84 -20.35
CA VAL A 35 21.13 -22.07 -19.43
C VAL A 35 20.61 -22.01 -17.99
N PRO A 36 20.85 -23.03 -17.15
CA PRO A 36 20.28 -23.12 -15.82
C PRO A 36 20.97 -22.19 -14.80
N THR A 37 20.18 -21.85 -13.79
CA THR A 37 20.37 -20.85 -12.72
C THR A 37 21.57 -21.10 -11.79
N ALA A 38 22.50 -20.14 -11.71
CA ALA A 38 23.24 -19.74 -10.49
C ALA A 38 24.01 -18.43 -10.77
N ASP A 39 24.04 -17.49 -9.81
CA ASP A 39 24.71 -16.17 -9.92
C ASP A 39 26.19 -16.31 -10.35
N PRO A 40 26.58 -15.94 -11.59
CA PRO A 40 27.96 -16.02 -12.01
C PRO A 40 28.73 -14.80 -11.50
N ASN A 41 29.93 -15.01 -10.96
CA ASN A 41 30.76 -13.89 -10.53
C ASN A 41 31.39 -13.19 -11.76
N ARG A 42 31.87 -11.95 -11.56
CA ARG A 42 32.47 -11.09 -12.60
C ARG A 42 33.54 -11.78 -13.46
N ARG A 43 34.25 -12.78 -12.91
CA ARG A 43 35.31 -13.52 -13.61
C ARG A 43 34.77 -14.59 -14.56
N GLU A 44 33.58 -15.12 -14.29
CA GLU A 44 32.90 -16.08 -15.19
C GLU A 44 32.25 -15.36 -16.36
N VAL A 45 31.60 -14.22 -16.13
CA VAL A 45 31.04 -13.38 -17.20
C VAL A 45 32.10 -12.98 -18.22
N LEU A 46 33.31 -12.62 -17.77
CA LEU A 46 34.43 -12.26 -18.64
C LEU A 46 35.06 -13.45 -19.37
N LYS A 47 34.99 -14.66 -18.79
CA LYS A 47 35.47 -15.89 -19.45
C LYS A 47 34.50 -16.39 -20.52
N THR A 48 33.20 -16.25 -20.31
CA THR A 48 32.18 -16.71 -21.26
C THR A 48 32.08 -15.82 -22.50
N LEU A 49 32.41 -14.52 -22.37
CA LEU A 49 32.26 -13.56 -23.48
C LEU A 49 33.50 -13.40 -24.36
N GLY A 50 34.68 -13.85 -23.93
CA GLY A 50 35.93 -13.64 -24.69
C GLY A 50 36.22 -12.15 -24.97
N ALA A 51 37.30 -11.86 -25.71
CA ALA A 51 37.70 -10.49 -26.06
C ALA A 51 36.78 -9.92 -27.17
N GLY A 52 35.53 -9.61 -26.83
CA GLY A 52 34.53 -9.09 -27.77
C GLY A 52 33.72 -7.91 -27.20
N LEU A 53 33.35 -7.00 -28.10
CA LEU A 53 32.58 -5.78 -27.83
C LEU A 53 31.11 -6.08 -27.55
N LEU A 54 30.55 -5.51 -26.47
CA LEU A 54 29.11 -5.54 -26.17
C LEU A 54 28.46 -4.28 -26.76
N ILE A 55 27.57 -4.45 -27.74
CA ILE A 55 26.68 -3.38 -28.22
C ILE A 55 25.25 -3.72 -27.80
N ALA A 56 24.63 -2.84 -27.02
CA ALA A 56 23.22 -2.93 -26.67
C ALA A 56 22.45 -1.83 -27.42
N VAL A 57 21.45 -2.22 -28.20
CA VAL A 57 20.52 -1.30 -28.87
C VAL A 57 19.13 -1.54 -28.29
N ALA A 58 18.49 -0.48 -27.79
CA ALA A 58 17.07 -0.47 -27.45
C ALA A 58 16.32 0.19 -28.61
N ALA A 59 15.41 -0.55 -29.25
CA ALA A 59 14.52 -0.01 -30.27
C ALA A 59 13.14 0.27 -29.66
N ASP A 60 12.64 1.49 -29.89
CA ASP A 60 11.27 1.88 -29.53
C ASP A 60 10.25 1.10 -30.37
N SER A 61 9.29 0.48 -29.69
CA SER A 61 8.13 -0.15 -30.33
C SER A 61 6.88 0.70 -30.08
N ALA A 62 6.14 0.89 -31.17
CA ALA A 62 5.01 1.78 -31.34
C ALA A 62 3.82 1.56 -30.38
N HIS A 63 3.03 2.63 -30.30
CA HIS A 63 1.83 2.83 -29.50
C HIS A 63 0.75 1.76 -29.72
N GLY A 64 0.33 1.11 -28.63
CA GLY A 64 -0.90 0.33 -28.53
C GLY A 64 -1.31 0.19 -27.07
N GLN A 65 -2.54 0.57 -26.73
CA GLN A 65 -3.12 0.42 -25.39
C GLN A 65 -3.03 -1.05 -24.95
N GLN A 66 -2.17 -1.35 -23.99
CA GLN A 66 -2.19 -2.62 -23.24
C GLN A 66 -2.54 -2.35 -21.76
N PRO A 67 -3.41 -3.18 -21.15
CA PRO A 67 -3.69 -3.10 -19.72
C PRO A 67 -2.41 -3.39 -18.94
N GLY A 68 -2.18 -2.61 -17.89
CA GLY A 68 -0.92 -2.58 -17.13
C GLY A 68 -0.39 -3.97 -16.78
N ARG A 69 0.62 -4.42 -17.52
CA ARG A 69 1.49 -5.52 -17.13
C ARG A 69 2.40 -5.05 -16.01
N GLY A 70 2.03 -5.38 -14.78
CA GLY A 70 2.95 -5.40 -13.66
C GLY A 70 3.97 -6.53 -13.83
N LEU A 71 5.25 -6.18 -13.66
CA LEU A 71 6.28 -6.96 -12.98
C LEU A 71 6.42 -8.45 -13.39
N ARG A 72 7.35 -8.74 -14.31
CA ARG A 72 7.91 -10.08 -14.48
C ARG A 72 8.57 -10.55 -13.17
N PRO A 73 8.37 -11.82 -12.73
CA PRO A 73 9.12 -12.41 -11.64
C PRO A 73 10.53 -12.79 -12.15
N GLY A 74 11.57 -12.12 -11.67
CA GLY A 74 12.97 -12.47 -12.00
C GLY A 74 13.92 -11.31 -12.29
N GLY A 75 13.47 -10.05 -12.29
CA GLY A 75 14.33 -8.87 -12.38
C GLY A 75 14.42 -8.13 -11.05
N GLY A 76 15.63 -7.73 -10.65
CA GLY A 76 15.93 -7.14 -9.35
C GLY A 76 14.93 -6.08 -8.84
N ARG A 77 14.69 -6.12 -7.52
CA ARG A 77 13.91 -5.17 -6.73
C ARG A 77 14.17 -3.71 -7.16
N ARG A 78 13.32 -3.14 -8.01
CA ARG A 78 13.11 -1.69 -8.14
C ARG A 78 11.76 -1.33 -7.53
N GLY A 79 11.65 -1.52 -6.22
CA GLY A 79 10.48 -1.13 -5.43
C GLY A 79 10.85 -0.09 -4.39
N GLY A 80 10.83 1.19 -4.76
CA GLY A 80 10.62 2.36 -3.89
C GLY A 80 11.35 2.39 -2.53
N GLY A 81 12.59 1.94 -2.46
CA GLY A 81 13.49 2.30 -1.39
C GLY A 81 14.18 3.59 -1.81
N GLY A 82 13.55 4.73 -1.55
CA GLY A 82 14.22 6.01 -1.78
C GLY A 82 15.58 6.05 -1.05
N SER A 83 16.52 6.85 -1.55
CA SER A 83 17.89 6.91 -1.03
C SER A 83 17.98 7.43 0.41
N GLY A 84 16.88 7.96 0.96
CA GLY A 84 16.81 8.56 2.28
C GLY A 84 17.58 9.87 2.36
N ALA A 85 17.71 10.39 3.58
CA ALA A 85 18.57 11.55 3.84
C ALA A 85 20.04 11.11 3.84
N THR A 86 20.88 11.79 3.06
CA THR A 86 22.32 11.50 2.95
C THR A 86 23.17 12.36 3.89
N SER A 87 22.61 13.44 4.44
CA SER A 87 23.23 14.36 5.40
C SER A 87 22.28 14.71 6.55
N VAL A 88 22.83 15.25 7.64
CA VAL A 88 22.01 15.76 8.76
C VAL A 88 21.12 16.91 8.28
N ALA A 89 21.64 17.82 7.46
CA ALA A 89 20.91 18.96 6.90
C ALA A 89 19.76 18.56 5.96
N ALA A 90 19.84 17.39 5.30
CA ALA A 90 18.73 16.85 4.53
C ALA A 90 17.60 16.28 5.43
N ARG A 91 17.83 16.18 6.74
CA ARG A 91 16.88 15.63 7.71
C ARG A 91 16.37 16.67 8.71
N VAL A 92 17.26 17.52 9.20
CA VAL A 92 17.00 18.50 10.26
C VAL A 92 17.64 19.82 9.89
N HIS A 93 16.84 20.88 9.93
CA HIS A 93 17.28 22.25 9.86
C HIS A 93 17.06 22.93 11.21
N ILE A 94 18.10 23.63 11.68
CA ILE A 94 18.05 24.42 12.92
C ILE A 94 18.24 25.87 12.52
N GLY A 95 17.16 26.64 12.60
CA GLY A 95 17.15 28.06 12.29
C GLY A 95 17.96 28.86 13.31
N LYS A 96 18.50 30.00 12.87
CA LYS A 96 19.22 30.94 13.75
C LYS A 96 18.30 31.59 14.80
N ASP A 97 17.00 31.56 14.56
CA ASP A 97 15.92 31.94 15.48
C ASP A 97 15.51 30.80 16.43
N GLY A 98 16.14 29.63 16.30
CA GLY A 98 15.84 28.43 17.08
C GLY A 98 14.68 27.59 16.54
N GLY A 99 14.16 27.89 15.35
CA GLY A 99 13.19 27.02 14.67
C GLY A 99 13.79 25.64 14.36
N LEU A 100 13.02 24.57 14.57
CA LEU A 100 13.48 23.18 14.37
C LEU A 100 12.62 22.50 13.31
N THR A 101 13.11 22.51 12.07
CA THR A 101 12.41 21.90 10.94
C THR A 101 12.95 20.50 10.68
N VAL A 102 12.09 19.50 10.70
CA VAL A 102 12.43 18.11 10.37
C VAL A 102 11.75 17.72 9.06
N MET A 103 12.52 17.11 8.16
CA MET A 103 12.08 16.81 6.80
C MET A 103 11.91 15.31 6.61
N THR A 104 10.85 14.90 5.90
CA THR A 104 10.60 13.49 5.58
C THR A 104 9.82 13.32 4.28
N GLY A 105 10.20 12.33 3.48
CA GLY A 105 9.47 11.93 2.28
C GLY A 105 8.20 11.12 2.58
N LYS A 106 7.92 10.79 3.84
CA LYS A 106 6.69 10.09 4.24
C LYS A 106 5.48 10.99 4.18
N VAL A 107 4.32 10.37 4.00
CA VAL A 107 3.03 11.05 3.85
C VAL A 107 2.12 10.72 5.02
N GLU A 108 1.24 11.66 5.36
CA GLU A 108 0.15 11.45 6.31
C GLU A 108 -1.15 11.26 5.53
N CYS A 109 -1.80 10.11 5.71
CA CYS A 109 -3.04 9.72 5.04
C CYS A 109 -4.12 9.23 6.02
N GLY A 110 -4.00 9.60 7.30
CA GLY A 110 -4.92 9.23 8.37
C GLY A 110 -4.34 8.28 9.42
N GLN A 111 -3.11 7.76 9.22
CA GLN A 111 -2.49 6.73 10.05
C GLN A 111 -1.69 7.26 11.26
N GLY A 112 -1.54 8.58 11.40
CA GLY A 112 -0.88 9.20 12.55
C GLY A 112 0.66 9.19 12.48
N ALA A 113 1.23 9.02 11.29
CA ALA A 113 2.68 9.06 11.09
C ALA A 113 3.28 10.42 11.50
N ARG A 114 2.54 11.52 11.28
CA ARG A 114 2.99 12.87 11.68
C ARG A 114 3.32 12.93 13.19
N ALA A 115 2.48 12.35 14.04
CA ALA A 115 2.70 12.33 15.48
C ALA A 115 3.95 11.51 15.85
N GLU A 116 4.06 10.28 15.34
CA GLU A 116 5.20 9.39 15.66
C GLU A 116 6.55 9.95 15.18
N LEU A 117 6.58 10.56 14.00
CA LEU A 117 7.78 11.18 13.43
C LEU A 117 8.19 12.44 14.22
N SER A 118 7.21 13.25 14.65
CA SER A 118 7.45 14.40 15.55
C SER A 118 7.93 13.96 16.93
N GLN A 119 7.36 12.89 17.52
CA GLN A 119 7.84 12.32 18.79
C GLN A 119 9.29 11.85 18.68
N ALA A 120 9.63 11.17 17.59
CA ALA A 120 10.99 10.70 17.34
C ALA A 120 12.01 11.84 17.24
N ALA A 121 11.63 12.94 16.57
CA ALA A 121 12.45 14.13 16.49
C ALA A 121 12.59 14.83 17.84
N ALA A 122 11.47 15.06 18.54
CA ALA A 122 11.42 15.74 19.83
C ALA A 122 12.24 15.01 20.91
N GLU A 123 12.13 13.68 20.96
CA GLU A 123 12.90 12.83 21.87
C GLU A 123 14.40 13.00 21.66
N GLU A 124 14.86 12.91 20.41
CA GLU A 124 16.30 13.02 20.14
C GLU A 124 16.82 14.46 20.15
N LEU A 125 15.99 15.46 19.88
CA LEU A 125 16.38 16.87 20.06
C LEU A 125 16.22 17.32 21.52
N ARG A 126 15.57 16.52 22.37
CA ARG A 126 15.25 16.83 23.77
C ARG A 126 14.52 18.17 23.93
N VAL A 127 13.45 18.33 23.16
CA VAL A 127 12.58 19.50 23.14
C VAL A 127 11.11 19.09 23.32
N PRO A 128 10.23 20.01 23.73
CA PRO A 128 8.79 19.81 23.61
C PRO A 128 8.40 19.50 22.16
N ILE A 129 7.40 18.64 21.96
CA ILE A 129 7.00 18.22 20.62
C ILE A 129 6.48 19.40 19.77
N GLU A 130 5.90 20.41 20.42
CA GLU A 130 5.38 21.63 19.81
C GLU A 130 6.47 22.51 19.20
N ARG A 131 7.75 22.26 19.54
CA ARG A 131 8.90 22.95 18.96
C ARG A 131 9.35 22.36 17.62
N VAL A 132 8.79 21.22 17.20
CA VAL A 132 9.18 20.50 15.98
C VAL A 132 8.23 20.81 14.82
N ASP A 133 8.74 21.47 13.79
CA ASP A 133 8.05 21.69 12.52
C ASP A 133 8.35 20.55 11.55
N LEU A 134 7.38 19.68 11.31
CA LEU A 134 7.56 18.53 10.41
C LEU A 134 7.11 18.83 8.98
N VAL A 135 8.07 19.00 8.07
CA VAL A 135 7.84 19.13 6.62
C VAL A 135 7.78 17.73 5.99
N MET A 136 6.64 17.43 5.36
CA MET A 136 6.35 16.10 4.80
C MET A 136 6.10 16.20 3.29
N ALA A 137 6.67 15.26 2.53
CA ALA A 137 6.27 14.90 1.18
C ALA A 137 6.13 16.05 0.14
N ASP A 138 6.99 17.06 0.25
CA ASP A 138 7.28 18.00 -0.83
C ASP A 138 8.61 17.60 -1.47
N THR A 139 8.53 17.02 -2.67
CA THR A 139 9.70 16.45 -3.37
C THR A 139 10.82 17.45 -3.70
N ALA A 140 10.59 18.76 -3.52
CA ALA A 140 11.63 19.78 -3.63
C ALA A 140 12.34 20.08 -2.29
N LEU A 141 11.71 19.74 -1.16
CA LEU A 141 12.16 20.14 0.18
C LEU A 141 12.60 18.96 1.05
N VAL A 142 12.20 17.73 0.72
CA VAL A 142 12.40 16.56 1.57
C VAL A 142 13.25 15.49 0.88
N PRO A 143 13.93 14.62 1.66
CA PRO A 143 14.61 13.46 1.11
C PRO A 143 13.62 12.44 0.55
N ASP A 144 14.07 11.64 -0.42
CA ASP A 144 13.30 10.48 -0.89
C ASP A 144 13.39 9.35 0.14
N ASP A 145 12.45 9.32 1.07
CA ASP A 145 12.30 8.23 2.05
C ASP A 145 11.51 7.03 1.48
N GLY A 146 11.19 7.03 0.19
CA GLY A 146 10.26 6.11 -0.44
C GLY A 146 8.81 6.28 0.03
N GLY A 147 7.88 5.55 -0.58
CA GLY A 147 6.45 5.68 -0.30
C GLY A 147 6.02 5.22 1.11
N THR A 148 4.81 5.61 1.50
CA THR A 148 4.17 5.19 2.76
C THR A 148 3.33 3.94 2.53
N TYR A 149 3.97 2.78 2.62
CA TYR A 149 3.36 1.46 2.48
C TYR A 149 4.19 0.41 3.21
N GLY A 150 3.70 -0.83 3.28
CA GLY A 150 4.48 -1.95 3.86
C GLY A 150 4.76 -1.78 5.35
N SER A 151 4.00 -0.92 6.04
CA SER A 151 4.28 -0.44 7.39
C SER A 151 5.65 0.22 7.57
N ARG A 152 6.35 0.63 6.49
CA ARG A 152 7.77 1.03 6.52
C ARG A 152 8.08 2.36 7.23
N SER A 153 7.11 3.23 7.46
CA SER A 153 7.36 4.52 8.13
C SER A 153 7.96 4.33 9.52
N THR A 154 7.42 3.39 10.31
CA THR A 154 7.89 3.08 11.67
C THR A 154 9.25 2.33 11.69
N PRO A 155 9.44 1.17 11.03
CA PRO A 155 10.70 0.42 11.10
C PRO A 155 11.85 1.04 10.28
N SER A 156 11.57 1.93 9.32
CA SER A 156 12.63 2.54 8.49
C SER A 156 12.84 4.02 8.76
N THR A 157 11.78 4.83 8.80
CA THR A 157 11.93 6.30 8.84
C THR A 157 12.04 6.85 10.25
N ILE A 158 11.40 6.25 11.26
CA ILE A 158 11.61 6.67 12.66
C ILE A 158 13.08 6.51 13.06
N PRO A 159 13.76 5.36 12.84
CA PRO A 159 15.19 5.24 13.10
C PRO A 159 16.03 6.30 12.37
N ALA A 160 15.70 6.61 11.10
CA ALA A 160 16.42 7.62 10.33
C ALA A 160 16.23 9.05 10.87
N ILE A 161 15.01 9.43 11.28
CA ILE A 161 14.75 10.71 11.94
C ILE A 161 15.53 10.77 13.26
N ARG A 162 15.48 9.71 14.07
CA ARG A 162 16.18 9.65 15.35
C ARG A 162 17.69 9.83 15.17
N ALA A 163 18.28 9.13 14.22
CA ALA A 163 19.71 9.24 13.94
C ALA A 163 20.11 10.65 13.46
N GLY A 164 19.32 11.26 12.56
CA GLY A 164 19.57 12.63 12.10
C GLY A 164 19.46 13.66 13.24
N CYS A 165 18.42 13.56 14.05
CA CYS A 165 18.19 14.44 15.21
C CYS A 165 19.25 14.26 16.31
N ALA A 166 19.62 13.02 16.62
CA ALA A 166 20.70 12.73 17.58
C ALA A 166 22.06 13.22 17.09
N SER A 167 22.31 13.17 15.79
CA SER A 167 23.55 13.71 15.18
C SER A 167 23.59 15.23 15.30
N ALA A 168 22.47 15.90 15.01
CA ALA A 168 22.35 17.34 15.20
C ALA A 168 22.56 17.74 16.68
N ARG A 169 21.89 17.06 17.63
CA ARG A 169 22.11 17.28 19.07
C ARG A 169 23.57 17.09 19.47
N SER A 170 24.22 16.02 19.01
CA SER A 170 25.62 15.71 19.36
C SER A 170 26.58 16.78 18.84
N LEU A 171 26.34 17.32 17.64
CA LEU A 171 27.08 18.46 17.11
C LEU A 171 26.93 19.69 18.00
N LEU A 172 25.70 20.04 18.39
CA LEU A 172 25.44 21.20 19.26
C LEU A 172 26.08 21.03 20.65
N VAL A 173 26.05 19.83 21.22
CA VAL A 173 26.76 19.51 22.46
C VAL A 173 28.27 19.71 22.31
N ALA A 174 28.87 19.24 21.21
CA ALA A 174 30.29 19.42 20.97
C ALA A 174 30.68 20.91 20.83
N LEU A 175 29.84 21.71 20.17
CA LEU A 175 30.04 23.16 20.06
C LEU A 175 29.94 23.87 21.41
N ALA A 176 28.94 23.51 22.23
CA ALA A 176 28.82 24.04 23.59
C ALA A 176 30.03 23.66 24.47
N ALA A 177 30.48 22.40 24.38
CA ALA A 177 31.66 21.88 25.09
C ALA A 177 32.92 22.66 24.73
N LYS A 178 33.14 22.84 23.42
CA LYS A 178 34.25 23.66 22.90
C LYS A 178 34.18 25.10 23.38
N ARG A 179 33.01 25.73 23.34
CA ARG A 179 32.81 27.12 23.79
C ARG A 179 33.06 27.30 25.29
N TRP A 180 32.81 26.26 26.08
CA TRP A 180 32.96 26.29 27.53
C TRP A 180 34.29 25.73 28.05
N GLY A 181 35.09 25.10 27.18
CA GLY A 181 36.35 24.44 27.55
C GLY A 181 36.14 23.21 28.45
N VAL A 182 35.06 22.45 28.24
CA VAL A 182 34.71 21.26 29.03
C VAL A 182 34.53 20.04 28.13
N GLU A 183 34.53 18.84 28.72
CA GLU A 183 34.21 17.60 28.01
C GLU A 183 32.72 17.54 27.63
N ALA A 184 32.40 16.94 26.48
CA ALA A 184 31.00 16.77 26.03
C ALA A 184 30.13 16.01 27.04
N ALA A 185 30.73 15.07 27.79
CA ALA A 185 30.04 14.33 28.86
C ALA A 185 29.62 15.21 30.06
N ALA A 186 30.19 16.42 30.19
CA ALA A 186 29.80 17.40 31.20
C ALA A 186 28.61 18.29 30.77
N ILE A 187 28.03 18.05 29.59
CA ILE A 187 26.89 18.81 29.07
C ILE A 187 25.65 17.93 29.05
N ASP A 188 24.61 18.38 29.75
CA ASP A 188 23.27 17.83 29.62
C ASP A 188 22.43 18.70 28.69
N VAL A 189 21.53 18.09 27.94
CA VAL A 189 20.58 18.83 27.09
C VAL A 189 19.18 18.65 27.65
N ARG A 190 18.50 19.76 27.94
CA ARG A 190 17.10 19.78 28.39
C ARG A 190 16.36 20.94 27.74
N GLU A 191 15.14 20.69 27.25
CA GLU A 191 14.28 21.72 26.66
C GLU A 191 14.99 22.52 25.54
N GLY A 192 15.77 21.83 24.70
CA GLY A 192 16.55 22.44 23.61
C GLY A 192 17.70 23.34 24.05
N GLN A 193 18.18 23.18 25.28
CA GLN A 193 19.28 23.96 25.85
C GLN A 193 20.40 23.03 26.30
N ALA A 194 21.62 23.30 25.85
CA ALA A 194 22.82 22.74 26.44
C ALA A 194 23.05 23.39 27.80
N ARG A 195 23.31 22.59 28.82
CA ARG A 195 23.50 22.99 30.21
C ARG A 195 24.75 22.32 30.75
N GLU A 196 25.61 23.08 31.39
CA GLU A 196 26.77 22.50 32.08
C GLU A 196 26.30 21.75 33.33
N ALA A 197 26.69 20.47 33.48
CA ALA A 197 26.18 19.61 34.54
C ALA A 197 26.62 20.03 35.96
N LYS A 198 27.74 20.76 36.08
CA LYS A 198 28.32 21.20 37.36
C LYS A 198 28.41 22.73 37.49
N GLY A 199 27.66 23.47 36.67
CA GLY A 199 27.67 24.93 36.67
C GLY A 199 26.33 25.51 36.22
N ASP A 200 26.26 26.83 36.11
CA ASP A 200 25.03 27.57 35.76
C ASP A 200 24.99 28.03 34.29
N ARG A 201 25.98 27.61 33.48
CA ARG A 201 26.09 28.01 32.07
C ARG A 201 25.06 27.28 31.21
N THR A 202 24.37 28.05 30.36
CA THR A 202 23.40 27.53 29.40
C THR A 202 23.59 28.16 28.02
N LEU A 203 23.33 27.38 26.96
CA LEU A 203 23.27 27.85 25.58
C LEU A 203 22.05 27.21 24.91
N THR A 204 21.24 28.01 24.23
CA THR A 204 20.13 27.50 23.42
C THR A 204 20.63 26.91 22.11
N TYR A 205 19.80 26.10 21.45
CA TYR A 205 20.10 25.68 20.07
C TYR A 205 20.24 26.87 19.11
N ALA A 206 19.51 27.97 19.32
CA ALA A 206 19.66 29.19 18.52
C ALA A 206 21.07 29.79 18.68
N ASP A 207 21.57 29.91 19.91
CA ASP A 207 22.91 30.45 20.19
C ASP A 207 23.99 29.64 19.48
N LEU A 208 23.84 28.32 19.47
CA LEU A 208 24.79 27.38 18.85
C LEU A 208 24.66 27.31 17.33
N ALA A 209 23.45 27.48 16.78
CA ALA A 209 23.20 27.46 15.34
C ALA A 209 23.77 28.68 14.60
N THR A 210 24.13 29.75 15.31
CA THR A 210 24.82 30.90 14.72
C THR A 210 26.29 30.62 14.37
N ASP A 211 26.87 29.55 14.93
CA ASP A 211 28.26 29.17 14.68
C ASP A 211 28.45 28.63 13.26
N ALA A 212 29.51 29.06 12.57
CA ALA A 212 29.84 28.59 11.22
C ALA A 212 30.14 27.08 11.19
N GLU A 213 30.70 26.52 12.27
CA GLU A 213 30.95 25.09 12.40
C GLU A 213 29.64 24.29 12.51
N ALA A 214 28.55 24.89 13.00
CA ALA A 214 27.24 24.23 13.03
C ALA A 214 26.74 23.95 11.61
N ALA A 215 26.81 24.94 10.71
CA ALA A 215 26.40 24.77 9.32
C ALA A 215 27.23 23.68 8.60
N GLN A 216 28.55 23.68 8.80
CA GLN A 216 29.44 22.66 8.23
C GLN A 216 29.19 21.27 8.81
N GLY A 217 28.94 21.18 10.12
CA GLY A 217 28.63 19.93 10.80
C GLY A 217 27.31 19.32 10.33
N LEU A 218 26.27 20.15 10.13
CA LEU A 218 24.98 19.69 9.60
C LEU A 218 25.08 19.19 8.16
N ALA A 219 26.01 19.69 7.35
CA ALA A 219 26.21 19.19 5.98
C ALA A 219 26.82 17.78 5.92
N ARG A 220 27.36 17.26 7.03
CA ARG A 220 27.98 15.92 7.08
C ARG A 220 26.93 14.81 7.02
N SER A 221 27.38 13.63 6.60
CA SER A 221 26.56 12.41 6.62
C SER A 221 26.16 12.02 8.05
N VAL A 222 24.96 11.44 8.18
CA VAL A 222 24.48 10.88 9.44
C VAL A 222 25.34 9.66 9.79
N SER A 223 25.98 9.67 10.97
CA SER A 223 26.76 8.52 11.41
C SER A 223 25.84 7.34 11.76
N PRO A 224 26.15 6.11 11.29
CA PRO A 224 25.41 4.92 11.70
C PRO A 224 25.61 4.56 13.19
N GLU A 225 26.65 5.10 13.83
CA GLU A 225 27.04 4.81 15.21
C GLU A 225 26.55 5.88 16.21
N VAL A 226 25.74 6.85 15.76
CA VAL A 226 25.25 7.90 16.65
C VAL A 226 24.45 7.33 17.81
N ALA A 227 24.81 7.73 19.03
CA ALA A 227 24.13 7.29 20.23
C ALA A 227 22.69 7.86 20.29
N LEU A 228 21.71 6.95 20.22
CA LEU A 228 20.30 7.29 20.36
C LEU A 228 19.87 7.25 21.82
N THR A 229 18.81 7.99 22.15
CA THR A 229 18.20 7.93 23.49
C THR A 229 17.68 6.51 23.75
N PRO A 230 18.13 5.82 24.82
CA PRO A 230 17.66 4.46 25.11
C PRO A 230 16.16 4.43 25.38
N VAL A 231 15.49 3.32 25.05
CA VAL A 231 14.03 3.15 25.24
C VAL A 231 13.62 3.39 26.69
N ALA A 232 14.42 2.91 27.66
CA ALA A 232 14.19 3.12 29.08
C ALA A 232 14.31 4.59 29.54
N SER A 233 14.86 5.46 28.70
CA SER A 233 15.03 6.90 28.96
C SER A 233 14.08 7.77 28.15
N TRP A 234 13.18 7.17 27.35
CA TRP A 234 12.21 7.92 26.59
C TRP A 234 11.27 8.72 27.48
N ARG A 235 10.99 9.95 27.07
CA ARG A 235 10.04 10.85 27.76
C ARG A 235 8.85 11.21 26.88
N THR A 236 9.09 11.33 25.58
CA THR A 236 8.08 11.69 24.58
C THR A 236 7.69 10.47 23.76
N MET A 237 8.65 9.67 23.29
CA MET A 237 8.37 8.39 22.65
C MET A 237 7.82 7.37 23.68
N GLY A 238 6.99 6.43 23.22
CA GLY A 238 6.31 5.47 24.10
C GLY A 238 5.08 6.03 24.81
N THR A 239 4.80 7.34 24.67
CA THR A 239 3.63 8.01 25.26
C THR A 239 2.55 8.30 24.20
N SER A 240 1.32 8.55 24.67
CA SER A 240 0.17 8.88 23.82
C SER A 240 0.12 10.38 23.54
N VAL A 241 0.75 10.80 22.44
CA VAL A 241 0.69 12.19 21.96
C VAL A 241 -0.44 12.34 20.94
N PRO A 242 -1.30 13.36 21.06
CA PRO A 242 -2.33 13.64 20.07
C PRO A 242 -1.73 14.01 18.72
N ARG A 243 -2.55 13.90 17.66
CA ARG A 243 -2.16 14.33 16.32
C ARG A 243 -1.93 15.86 16.30
N PRO A 244 -0.76 16.37 15.85
CA PRO A 244 -0.45 17.80 15.87
C PRO A 244 -1.48 18.70 15.17
N ASN A 245 -2.10 18.26 14.07
CA ASN A 245 -3.15 19.00 13.34
C ASN A 245 -4.58 18.51 13.62
N GLY A 246 -4.80 17.83 14.74
CA GLY A 246 -6.12 17.27 15.09
C GLY A 246 -7.23 18.33 15.19
N ARG A 247 -6.92 19.52 15.73
CA ARG A 247 -7.87 20.63 15.86
C ARG A 247 -8.37 21.14 14.51
N ASP A 248 -7.46 21.27 13.53
CA ASP A 248 -7.82 21.77 12.20
C ASP A 248 -8.76 20.79 11.49
N ILE A 249 -8.55 19.48 11.68
CA ILE A 249 -9.40 18.44 11.10
C ILE A 249 -10.81 18.51 11.68
N VAL A 250 -10.97 18.58 13.01
CA VAL A 250 -12.30 18.55 13.65
C VAL A 250 -13.07 19.87 13.51
N THR A 251 -12.38 20.97 13.18
CA THR A 251 -13.00 22.28 12.91
C THR A 251 -13.29 22.53 11.43
N GLY A 252 -12.81 21.66 10.53
CA GLY A 252 -12.90 21.85 9.08
C GLY A 252 -11.94 22.90 8.53
N SER A 253 -10.93 23.32 9.31
CA SER A 253 -9.90 24.28 8.87
C SER A 253 -8.74 23.61 8.11
N HIS A 254 -8.67 22.28 8.16
CA HIS A 254 -7.64 21.52 7.47
C HIS A 254 -7.92 21.37 5.97
N HIS A 255 -6.91 21.57 5.13
CA HIS A 255 -7.05 21.52 3.67
C HIS A 255 -6.47 20.22 3.10
N TYR A 256 -7.31 19.47 2.38
CA TYR A 256 -6.97 18.26 1.64
C TYR A 256 -6.55 18.60 0.20
N PRO A 257 -6.01 17.66 -0.59
CA PRO A 257 -5.73 17.87 -2.01
C PRO A 257 -6.91 18.42 -2.82
N SER A 258 -8.15 18.06 -2.46
CA SER A 258 -9.36 18.61 -3.08
C SER A 258 -9.59 20.09 -2.82
N ASP A 259 -9.03 20.63 -1.73
CA ASP A 259 -9.27 22.00 -1.25
C ASP A 259 -8.21 22.99 -1.76
N VAL A 260 -7.20 22.49 -2.48
CA VAL A 260 -6.18 23.33 -3.10
C VAL A 260 -6.82 24.25 -4.15
N VAL A 261 -6.59 25.56 -3.99
CA VAL A 261 -7.02 26.61 -4.92
C VAL A 261 -5.81 27.32 -5.48
N ARG A 262 -5.79 27.52 -6.81
CA ARG A 262 -4.78 28.32 -7.52
C ARG A 262 -5.42 29.49 -8.26
N PRO A 263 -4.72 30.62 -8.45
CA PRO A 263 -5.23 31.74 -9.22
C PRO A 263 -5.65 31.32 -10.64
N GLY A 264 -6.86 31.68 -11.06
CA GLY A 264 -7.37 31.38 -12.40
C GLY A 264 -7.61 29.90 -12.72
N MET A 265 -7.61 29.02 -11.71
CA MET A 265 -7.73 27.56 -11.86
C MET A 265 -9.03 27.13 -12.58
N LEU A 266 -8.92 26.12 -13.44
CA LEU A 266 -10.04 25.44 -14.10
C LEU A 266 -10.33 24.07 -13.45
N TYR A 267 -11.52 23.54 -13.73
CA TYR A 267 -12.00 22.24 -13.25
C TYR A 267 -11.99 21.23 -14.40
N GLY A 268 -11.23 20.17 -14.22
CA GLY A 268 -11.01 19.11 -15.20
C GLY A 268 -11.99 17.95 -15.07
N LYS A 269 -12.33 17.33 -16.21
CA LYS A 269 -13.10 16.09 -16.33
C LYS A 269 -12.50 15.22 -17.43
N VAL A 270 -12.56 13.90 -17.27
CA VAL A 270 -11.96 12.93 -18.20
C VAL A 270 -13.05 12.04 -18.78
N LEU A 271 -12.98 11.79 -20.09
CA LEU A 271 -13.86 10.83 -20.74
C LEU A 271 -13.36 9.42 -20.43
N ARG A 272 -14.13 8.69 -19.63
CA ARG A 272 -13.82 7.31 -19.25
C ARG A 272 -14.39 6.33 -20.28
N ALA A 273 -13.71 5.20 -20.43
CA ALA A 273 -14.22 4.11 -21.24
C ALA A 273 -15.55 3.56 -20.66
N PRO A 274 -16.47 3.01 -21.48
CA PRO A 274 -17.73 2.48 -20.97
C PRO A 274 -17.56 1.15 -20.22
N SER A 275 -16.50 0.40 -20.51
CA SER A 275 -16.19 -0.88 -19.89
C SER A 275 -14.68 -1.19 -19.93
N PHE A 276 -14.23 -2.10 -19.08
CA PHE A 276 -12.86 -2.62 -19.10
C PHE A 276 -12.54 -3.29 -20.44
N GLY A 277 -11.36 -2.99 -20.99
CA GLY A 277 -10.92 -3.48 -22.30
C GLY A 277 -11.49 -2.72 -23.50
N ALA A 278 -12.41 -1.77 -23.29
CA ALA A 278 -12.90 -0.94 -24.39
C ALA A 278 -11.83 0.04 -24.88
N THR A 279 -11.75 0.20 -26.20
CA THR A 279 -10.80 1.11 -26.88
C THR A 279 -11.56 2.21 -27.62
N LEU A 280 -11.06 3.44 -27.55
CA LEU A 280 -11.69 4.59 -28.20
C LEU A 280 -11.32 4.60 -29.69
N GLU A 281 -12.30 4.46 -30.58
CA GLU A 281 -12.09 4.46 -32.03
C GLU A 281 -12.10 5.90 -32.57
N SER A 282 -13.11 6.68 -32.17
CA SER A 282 -13.25 8.07 -32.60
C SER A 282 -14.02 8.89 -31.58
N VAL A 283 -13.78 10.20 -31.61
CA VAL A 283 -14.45 11.20 -30.76
C VAL A 283 -14.33 12.56 -31.44
N ASP A 284 -15.38 13.38 -31.34
CA ASP A 284 -15.39 14.77 -31.80
C ASP A 284 -15.31 15.72 -30.59
N LEU A 285 -14.31 16.62 -30.62
CA LEU A 285 -14.09 17.61 -29.57
C LEU A 285 -14.74 18.97 -29.90
N ALA A 286 -15.22 19.18 -31.12
CA ALA A 286 -15.80 20.44 -31.56
C ALA A 286 -16.95 20.93 -30.66
N PRO A 287 -17.88 20.06 -30.19
CA PRO A 287 -18.97 20.50 -29.32
C PRO A 287 -18.49 21.14 -28.00
N ALA A 288 -17.42 20.59 -27.40
CA ALA A 288 -16.83 21.17 -26.19
C ALA A 288 -16.04 22.45 -26.48
N ARG A 289 -15.28 22.48 -27.58
CA ARG A 289 -14.47 23.66 -27.98
C ARG A 289 -15.33 24.88 -28.33
N ALA A 290 -16.58 24.65 -28.75
CA ALA A 290 -17.54 25.72 -28.99
C ALA A 290 -18.05 26.37 -27.68
N MET A 291 -17.85 25.76 -26.52
CA MET A 291 -18.29 26.30 -25.24
C MET A 291 -17.26 27.31 -24.70
N GLU A 292 -17.73 28.50 -24.34
CA GLU A 292 -16.87 29.58 -23.85
C GLU A 292 -16.04 29.16 -22.61
N GLY A 293 -14.73 29.41 -22.69
CA GLY A 293 -13.79 29.12 -21.61
C GLY A 293 -13.48 27.63 -21.42
N VAL A 294 -13.95 26.76 -22.30
CA VAL A 294 -13.66 25.31 -22.26
C VAL A 294 -12.44 24.98 -23.09
N VAL A 295 -11.54 24.20 -22.50
CA VAL A 295 -10.40 23.59 -23.19
C VAL A 295 -10.69 22.10 -23.31
N ALA A 296 -10.60 21.54 -24.52
CA ALA A 296 -10.80 20.11 -24.77
C ALA A 296 -9.53 19.50 -25.39
N VAL A 297 -9.01 18.48 -24.72
CA VAL A 297 -7.71 17.85 -25.02
C VAL A 297 -7.94 16.44 -25.51
N ARG A 298 -7.24 16.06 -26.58
CA ARG A 298 -7.05 14.66 -26.98
C ARG A 298 -5.56 14.40 -27.15
N ASP A 299 -5.07 13.39 -26.45
CA ASP A 299 -3.68 12.98 -26.46
C ASP A 299 -3.61 11.44 -26.48
N GLY A 300 -3.38 10.88 -27.66
CA GLY A 300 -3.56 9.46 -27.91
C GLY A 300 -4.98 9.00 -27.55
N GLY A 301 -5.08 8.06 -26.60
CA GLY A 301 -6.35 7.56 -26.05
C GLY A 301 -6.92 8.38 -24.89
N PHE A 302 -6.19 9.38 -24.39
CA PHE A 302 -6.69 10.29 -23.35
C PHE A 302 -7.57 11.37 -23.98
N VAL A 303 -8.75 11.60 -23.37
CA VAL A 303 -9.67 12.68 -23.74
C VAL A 303 -10.20 13.32 -22.47
N GLY A 304 -10.13 14.65 -22.39
CA GLY A 304 -10.63 15.39 -21.24
C GLY A 304 -10.92 16.85 -21.55
N VAL A 305 -11.60 17.49 -20.61
CA VAL A 305 -11.98 18.90 -20.69
C VAL A 305 -11.62 19.65 -19.42
N ALA A 306 -11.30 20.93 -19.53
CA ALA A 306 -11.16 21.85 -18.41
C ALA A 306 -12.05 23.09 -18.63
N ALA A 307 -12.74 23.55 -17.59
CA ALA A 307 -13.64 24.70 -17.67
C ALA A 307 -13.65 25.53 -16.38
N PRO A 308 -14.14 26.79 -16.39
CA PRO A 308 -14.15 27.67 -15.21
C PRO A 308 -15.05 27.19 -14.07
N THR A 309 -15.96 26.25 -14.33
CA THR A 309 -16.82 25.63 -13.30
C THR A 309 -16.96 24.13 -13.55
N THR A 310 -17.14 23.35 -12.48
CA THR A 310 -17.41 21.90 -12.58
C THR A 310 -18.65 21.60 -13.42
N ALA A 311 -19.70 22.44 -13.33
CA ALA A 311 -20.91 22.29 -14.13
C ALA A 311 -20.65 22.49 -15.63
N ARG A 312 -19.81 23.48 -16.01
CA ARG A 312 -19.45 23.69 -17.41
C ARG A 312 -18.54 22.57 -17.93
N ALA A 313 -17.60 22.09 -17.10
CA ALA A 313 -16.77 20.94 -17.44
C ALA A 313 -17.61 19.67 -17.68
N GLN A 314 -18.64 19.44 -16.85
CA GLN A 314 -19.55 18.30 -17.05
C GLN A 314 -20.33 18.42 -18.37
N LYS A 315 -20.93 19.58 -18.66
CA LYS A 315 -21.64 19.81 -19.94
C LYS A 315 -20.74 19.56 -21.17
N ALA A 316 -19.51 20.04 -21.11
CA ALA A 316 -18.52 19.83 -22.17
C ALA A 316 -18.16 18.34 -22.32
N LEU A 317 -17.98 17.63 -21.20
CA LEU A 317 -17.71 16.19 -21.20
C LEU A 317 -18.88 15.41 -21.83
N ASP A 318 -20.12 15.71 -21.44
CA ASP A 318 -21.32 15.05 -21.95
C ASP A 318 -21.46 15.25 -23.46
N ALA A 319 -21.18 16.46 -23.95
CA ALA A 319 -21.21 16.77 -25.38
C ALA A 319 -20.18 15.98 -26.19
N ILE A 320 -18.97 15.79 -25.64
CA ILE A 320 -17.94 14.93 -26.25
C ILE A 320 -18.36 13.46 -26.17
N ALA A 321 -18.83 13.01 -25.01
CA ALA A 321 -19.21 11.61 -24.78
C ALA A 321 -20.27 11.12 -25.76
N ALA A 322 -21.22 11.99 -26.14
CA ALA A 322 -22.25 11.70 -27.15
C ALA A 322 -21.69 11.40 -28.56
N THR A 323 -20.45 11.80 -28.84
CA THR A 323 -19.78 11.59 -30.13
C THR A 323 -18.80 10.41 -30.11
N ALA A 324 -18.50 9.88 -28.92
CA ALA A 324 -17.46 8.88 -28.73
C ALA A 324 -17.92 7.50 -29.23
N LYS A 325 -17.12 6.88 -30.10
CA LYS A 325 -17.32 5.51 -30.55
C LYS A 325 -16.29 4.59 -29.91
N TRP A 326 -16.77 3.51 -29.32
CA TRP A 326 -15.95 2.57 -28.55
C TRP A 326 -16.08 1.17 -29.14
N LYS A 327 -14.94 0.48 -29.23
CA LYS A 327 -14.88 -0.96 -29.46
C LYS A 327 -14.75 -1.67 -28.11
N THR A 328 -15.77 -2.42 -27.71
CA THR A 328 -15.78 -3.20 -26.47
C THR A 328 -15.04 -4.52 -26.61
N ALA A 329 -14.70 -5.15 -25.49
CA ALA A 329 -14.03 -6.43 -25.42
C ALA A 329 -14.83 -7.43 -24.56
N PRO A 330 -14.80 -8.74 -24.87
CA PRO A 330 -15.33 -9.77 -23.99
C PRO A 330 -14.65 -9.73 -22.62
N HIS A 331 -15.42 -9.97 -21.56
CA HIS A 331 -14.92 -9.88 -20.19
C HIS A 331 -15.72 -10.80 -19.27
N PRO A 332 -15.07 -11.60 -18.40
CA PRO A 332 -15.78 -12.50 -17.49
C PRO A 332 -16.63 -11.72 -16.48
N SER A 333 -17.64 -12.37 -15.93
CA SER A 333 -18.40 -11.86 -14.80
C SER A 333 -17.71 -12.17 -13.47
N SER A 334 -18.11 -11.45 -12.41
CA SER A 334 -17.69 -11.73 -11.03
C SER A 334 -18.05 -13.14 -10.56
N ALA A 335 -19.09 -13.78 -11.12
CA ALA A 335 -19.48 -15.15 -10.79
C ALA A 335 -18.54 -16.21 -11.40
N GLU A 336 -18.01 -15.94 -12.59
CA GLU A 336 -17.08 -16.84 -13.31
C GLU A 336 -15.63 -16.68 -12.83
N LEU A 337 -15.36 -15.63 -12.05
CA LEU A 337 -14.01 -15.21 -11.67
C LEU A 337 -13.14 -16.34 -11.10
N PRO A 338 -13.59 -17.18 -10.16
CA PRO A 338 -12.74 -18.25 -9.63
C PRO A 338 -12.31 -19.27 -10.68
N ALA A 339 -13.21 -19.64 -11.60
CA ALA A 339 -12.89 -20.57 -12.69
C ALA A 339 -11.96 -19.89 -13.71
N TYR A 340 -12.24 -18.63 -14.04
CA TYR A 340 -11.42 -17.82 -14.93
C TYR A 340 -9.98 -17.72 -14.43
N LEU A 341 -9.75 -17.41 -13.15
CA LEU A 341 -8.40 -17.29 -12.58
C LEU A 341 -7.60 -18.60 -12.67
N ARG A 342 -8.24 -19.75 -12.44
CA ARG A 342 -7.60 -21.07 -12.55
C ARG A 342 -7.25 -21.41 -14.00
N ALA A 343 -8.16 -21.14 -14.94
CA ALA A 343 -7.95 -21.39 -16.36
C ALA A 343 -6.85 -20.49 -16.98
N HIS A 344 -6.63 -19.31 -16.42
CA HIS A 344 -5.64 -18.33 -16.89
C HIS A 344 -4.41 -18.23 -15.99
N ALA A 345 -4.16 -19.25 -15.16
CA ALA A 345 -2.95 -19.33 -14.34
C ALA A 345 -1.71 -19.43 -15.23
N GLU A 346 -0.74 -18.54 -15.04
CA GLU A 346 0.51 -18.52 -15.82
C GLU A 346 1.31 -19.80 -15.54
N GLY A 347 1.63 -20.55 -16.60
CA GLY A 347 2.31 -21.85 -16.48
C GLY A 347 1.42 -23.01 -16.01
N GLY A 348 0.11 -22.78 -15.84
CA GLY A 348 -0.84 -23.79 -15.37
C GLY A 348 -0.75 -24.08 -13.87
N ILE A 349 -1.67 -24.92 -13.37
CA ILE A 349 -1.66 -25.38 -11.98
C ILE A 349 -0.77 -26.64 -11.92
N PRO A 350 0.36 -26.62 -11.17
CA PRO A 350 1.25 -27.78 -11.10
C PRO A 350 0.53 -28.99 -10.46
N ALA A 351 1.02 -30.21 -10.67
CA ALA A 351 0.57 -31.38 -9.92
C ALA A 351 1.03 -31.32 -8.45
N ASN A 352 0.39 -32.08 -7.55
CA ASN A 352 0.83 -32.20 -6.16
C ASN A 352 2.08 -33.11 -6.07
N PRO A 353 3.26 -32.60 -5.65
CA PRO A 353 4.48 -33.40 -5.54
C PRO A 353 4.45 -34.42 -4.39
N PHE A 354 3.41 -34.42 -3.56
CA PHE A 354 3.24 -35.30 -2.40
C PHE A 354 1.99 -36.19 -2.51
N ALA A 355 1.47 -36.41 -3.73
CA ALA A 355 0.22 -37.15 -3.93
C ALA A 355 0.24 -38.55 -3.27
N ASP A 356 1.37 -39.25 -3.36
CA ASP A 356 1.54 -40.57 -2.73
C ASP A 356 1.53 -40.49 -1.20
N GLU A 357 2.18 -39.49 -0.60
CA GLU A 357 2.14 -39.28 0.86
C GLU A 357 0.78 -38.82 1.36
N VAL A 358 0.05 -38.04 0.56
CA VAL A 358 -1.34 -37.67 0.87
C VAL A 358 -2.22 -38.91 0.89
N ALA A 359 -2.05 -39.81 -0.08
CA ALA A 359 -2.80 -41.07 -0.16
C ALA A 359 -2.45 -42.05 0.97
N LYS A 360 -1.21 -42.03 1.48
CA LYS A 360 -0.75 -42.86 2.61
C LYS A 360 -1.06 -42.26 3.99
N GLY A 361 -1.46 -40.99 4.06
CA GLY A 361 -1.78 -40.33 5.32
C GLY A 361 -2.97 -40.99 6.03
N ALA A 362 -2.98 -40.95 7.37
CA ALA A 362 -4.09 -41.52 8.13
C ALA A 362 -5.40 -40.76 7.88
N LYS A 363 -5.31 -39.44 7.67
CA LYS A 363 -6.39 -38.57 7.23
C LYS A 363 -5.83 -37.54 6.24
N SER A 364 -6.63 -37.08 5.30
CA SER A 364 -6.24 -36.01 4.38
C SER A 364 -7.42 -35.10 4.03
N LEU A 365 -7.09 -33.89 3.59
CA LEU A 365 -8.06 -32.87 3.22
C LEU A 365 -7.55 -32.06 2.03
N LYS A 366 -8.41 -31.85 1.04
CA LYS A 366 -8.20 -30.91 -0.07
C LYS A 366 -9.36 -29.93 -0.15
N ARG A 367 -9.07 -28.63 -0.24
CA ARG A 367 -10.06 -27.54 -0.24
C ARG A 367 -9.68 -26.43 -1.21
N SER A 368 -10.71 -25.76 -1.72
CA SER A 368 -10.62 -24.54 -2.51
C SER A 368 -11.25 -23.38 -1.78
N TYR A 369 -10.60 -22.22 -1.80
CA TYR A 369 -11.10 -20.97 -1.25
C TYR A 369 -11.08 -19.88 -2.32
N ASP A 370 -12.13 -19.06 -2.38
CA ASP A 370 -12.22 -17.98 -3.35
C ASP A 370 -12.38 -16.63 -2.66
N VAL A 371 -11.70 -15.61 -3.20
CA VAL A 371 -11.70 -14.26 -2.63
C VAL A 371 -12.07 -13.25 -3.72
N ALA A 372 -13.08 -12.42 -3.45
CA ALA A 372 -13.54 -11.41 -4.40
C ALA A 372 -12.59 -10.21 -4.51
N TYR A 373 -12.66 -9.53 -5.66
CA TYR A 373 -12.16 -8.16 -5.80
C TYR A 373 -12.92 -7.25 -4.82
N ILE A 374 -12.19 -6.34 -4.18
CA ILE A 374 -12.77 -5.29 -3.33
C ILE A 374 -12.11 -3.95 -3.65
N GLN A 375 -12.77 -2.88 -3.27
CA GLN A 375 -12.29 -1.52 -3.41
C GLN A 375 -11.72 -1.00 -2.09
N HIS A 376 -10.77 -0.07 -2.16
CA HIS A 376 -10.24 0.62 -0.97
C HIS A 376 -11.27 1.51 -0.30
N ALA A 377 -12.18 2.05 -1.12
CA ALA A 377 -13.28 2.91 -0.73
C ALA A 377 -12.90 4.07 0.21
N PRO A 378 -11.83 4.86 -0.06
CA PRO A 378 -11.50 6.03 0.76
C PRO A 378 -12.64 7.06 0.70
N MET A 379 -12.85 7.79 1.80
CA MET A 379 -13.88 8.83 1.86
C MET A 379 -13.56 9.98 0.90
N GLU A 380 -12.29 10.32 0.76
CA GLU A 380 -11.81 11.26 -0.26
C GLU A 380 -11.42 10.51 -1.54
N PRO A 381 -12.12 10.73 -2.68
CA PRO A 381 -11.70 10.22 -3.98
C PRO A 381 -10.31 10.73 -4.39
N ARG A 382 -9.75 10.20 -5.48
CA ARG A 382 -8.53 10.77 -6.07
C ARG A 382 -8.74 12.22 -6.49
N ALA A 383 -7.84 13.09 -6.03
CA ALA A 383 -7.86 14.52 -6.32
C ALA A 383 -6.43 15.03 -6.56
N ALA A 384 -6.26 15.84 -7.61
CA ALA A 384 -5.01 16.50 -7.93
C ALA A 384 -5.24 17.89 -8.52
N VAL A 385 -4.32 18.81 -8.23
CA VAL A 385 -4.17 20.09 -8.93
C VAL A 385 -2.81 20.08 -9.61
N ALA A 386 -2.74 20.45 -10.89
CA ALA A 386 -1.49 20.63 -11.60
C ALA A 386 -1.38 22.04 -12.18
N GLU A 387 -0.16 22.58 -12.18
CA GLU A 387 0.18 23.90 -12.67
C GLU A 387 1.51 23.84 -13.42
N TRP A 388 1.60 24.58 -14.52
CA TRP A 388 2.81 24.71 -15.34
C TRP A 388 3.35 26.13 -15.26
N GLU A 389 4.66 26.25 -15.04
CA GLU A 389 5.38 27.52 -14.99
C GLU A 389 6.80 27.30 -15.55
N ASP A 390 7.19 28.07 -16.56
CA ASP A 390 8.54 28.01 -17.17
C ASP A 390 9.03 26.59 -17.53
N GLY A 391 8.13 25.78 -18.10
CA GLY A 391 8.41 24.39 -18.46
C GLY A 391 8.57 23.43 -17.28
N ARG A 392 8.22 23.86 -16.06
CA ARG A 392 8.13 23.03 -14.85
C ARG A 392 6.67 22.69 -14.57
N VAL A 393 6.44 21.50 -14.03
CA VAL A 393 5.13 21.08 -13.54
C VAL A 393 5.15 20.92 -12.03
N THR A 394 4.21 21.57 -11.35
CA THR A 394 3.93 21.33 -9.93
C THR A 394 2.57 20.66 -9.79
N ALA A 395 2.52 19.58 -9.00
CA ALA A 395 1.28 18.86 -8.71
C ALA A 395 1.04 18.76 -7.19
N TRP A 396 -0.13 19.19 -6.74
CA TRP A 396 -0.67 18.91 -5.41
C TRP A 396 -1.57 17.70 -5.50
N VAL A 397 -1.21 16.60 -4.84
CA VAL A 397 -1.83 15.30 -5.09
C VAL A 397 -1.89 14.43 -3.83
N GLY A 398 -3.01 13.75 -3.60
CA GLY A 398 -3.15 12.80 -2.50
C GLY A 398 -2.54 11.42 -2.80
N THR A 399 -1.22 11.26 -2.71
CA THR A 399 -0.51 10.01 -3.08
C THR A 399 0.30 9.42 -1.93
N GLN A 400 0.42 8.09 -1.90
CA GLN A 400 1.32 7.38 -0.98
C GLN A 400 2.78 7.33 -1.49
N VAL A 401 3.06 7.74 -2.73
CA VAL A 401 4.39 7.64 -3.39
C VAL A 401 4.79 8.95 -4.07
N PRO A 402 5.16 10.00 -3.31
CA PRO A 402 5.42 11.35 -3.85
C PRO A 402 6.43 11.36 -5.00
N PHE A 403 7.60 10.75 -4.79
CA PHE A 403 8.67 10.68 -5.79
C PHE A 403 8.31 9.77 -6.97
N GLY A 404 7.50 8.73 -6.74
CA GLY A 404 6.95 7.91 -7.83
C GLY A 404 6.07 8.73 -8.77
N VAL A 405 5.18 9.56 -8.22
CA VAL A 405 4.35 10.46 -9.03
C VAL A 405 5.20 11.52 -9.74
N ARG A 406 6.28 12.02 -9.11
CA ARG A 406 7.24 12.92 -9.76
C ARG A 406 7.85 12.27 -11.01
N SER A 407 8.33 11.04 -10.89
CA SER A 407 8.89 10.29 -12.03
C SER A 407 7.83 9.96 -13.09
N GLU A 408 6.57 9.72 -12.70
CA GLU A 408 5.45 9.54 -13.64
C GLU A 408 5.16 10.80 -14.43
N LEU A 409 5.11 11.97 -13.77
CA LEU A 409 4.94 13.27 -14.44
C LEU A 409 6.12 13.55 -15.39
N ALA A 410 7.35 13.37 -14.91
CA ALA A 410 8.55 13.57 -15.72
C ALA A 410 8.53 12.71 -16.99
N ARG A 411 8.19 11.42 -16.85
CA ARG A 411 8.07 10.50 -17.99
C ARG A 411 6.92 10.88 -18.93
N ALA A 412 5.76 11.23 -18.39
CA ALA A 412 4.57 11.55 -19.18
C ALA A 412 4.77 12.78 -20.08
N PHE A 413 5.66 13.69 -19.70
CA PHE A 413 5.90 14.94 -20.43
C PHE A 413 7.33 15.10 -20.96
N GLY A 414 8.16 14.05 -20.89
CA GLY A 414 9.55 14.08 -21.35
C GLY A 414 10.43 15.10 -20.61
N LEU A 415 10.16 15.34 -19.33
CA LEU A 415 10.89 16.29 -18.51
C LEU A 415 12.06 15.62 -17.76
N PRO A 416 13.16 16.36 -17.51
CA PRO A 416 14.06 16.06 -16.41
C PRO A 416 13.29 15.99 -15.07
N GLU A 417 13.69 15.10 -14.14
CA GLU A 417 12.95 14.94 -12.88
C GLU A 417 12.92 16.20 -12.01
N ASP A 418 13.94 17.05 -12.07
CA ASP A 418 14.03 18.32 -11.35
C ASP A 418 13.10 19.42 -11.92
N ARG A 419 12.48 19.17 -13.08
CA ARG A 419 11.42 19.99 -13.66
C ARG A 419 10.02 19.53 -13.25
N ALA A 420 9.90 18.48 -12.45
CA ALA A 420 8.64 18.04 -11.85
C ALA A 420 8.71 18.17 -10.32
N ARG A 421 7.67 18.76 -9.72
CA ARG A 421 7.51 18.85 -8.26
C ARG A 421 6.16 18.26 -7.86
N VAL A 422 6.19 17.37 -6.88
CA VAL A 422 5.01 16.86 -6.20
C VAL A 422 4.98 17.37 -4.77
N VAL A 423 3.83 17.91 -4.39
CA VAL A 423 3.48 18.31 -3.02
C VAL A 423 2.32 17.45 -2.57
N VAL A 424 2.42 16.81 -1.41
CA VAL A 424 1.36 15.95 -0.87
C VAL A 424 0.78 16.58 0.39
N PRO A 425 -0.36 17.28 0.30
CA PRO A 425 -1.17 17.59 1.47
C PRO A 425 -1.62 16.30 2.17
N ASP A 426 -1.89 16.38 3.47
CA ASP A 426 -2.59 15.32 4.20
C ASP A 426 -3.87 14.95 3.43
N PHE A 427 -4.14 13.65 3.23
CA PHE A 427 -5.24 13.21 2.37
C PHE A 427 -6.13 12.14 3.03
N GLY A 428 -7.37 12.02 2.56
CA GLY A 428 -8.46 11.29 3.22
C GLY A 428 -8.46 9.78 2.99
N GLY A 429 -7.34 9.12 3.31
CA GLY A 429 -7.17 7.67 3.23
C GLY A 429 -6.64 7.19 1.88
N GLY A 430 -5.70 6.24 1.94
CA GLY A 430 -5.16 5.55 0.75
C GLY A 430 -5.32 4.04 0.79
N PHE A 431 -5.13 3.43 1.96
CA PHE A 431 -5.25 1.97 2.20
C PHE A 431 -4.47 1.08 1.20
N GLY A 432 -3.44 1.63 0.54
CA GLY A 432 -2.66 0.96 -0.50
C GLY A 432 -3.11 1.30 -1.94
N GLY A 433 -4.26 1.95 -2.12
CA GLY A 433 -4.83 2.23 -3.45
C GLY A 433 -4.23 3.45 -4.13
N LYS A 434 -3.78 4.47 -3.39
CA LYS A 434 -3.24 5.72 -3.98
C LYS A 434 -1.73 5.62 -4.27
N HIS A 435 -1.33 4.57 -4.98
CA HIS A 435 0.07 4.34 -5.43
C HIS A 435 0.35 4.75 -6.88
N SER A 436 -0.68 5.06 -7.67
CA SER A 436 -0.53 5.63 -9.01
C SER A 436 -0.75 7.14 -8.97
N GLY A 437 -0.04 7.89 -9.82
CA GLY A 437 -0.21 9.33 -10.04
C GLY A 437 -1.09 9.68 -11.24
N GLU A 438 -1.91 8.74 -11.73
CA GLU A 438 -2.66 8.88 -12.99
C GLU A 438 -3.50 10.16 -13.06
N TYR A 439 -4.17 10.54 -11.97
CA TYR A 439 -4.99 11.74 -11.88
C TYR A 439 -4.17 13.03 -11.78
N ALA A 440 -2.91 12.97 -11.30
CA ALA A 440 -1.98 14.09 -11.40
C ALA A 440 -1.49 14.28 -12.84
N VAL A 441 -1.23 13.18 -13.57
CA VAL A 441 -0.89 13.23 -14.99
C VAL A 441 -2.08 13.75 -15.81
N GLU A 442 -3.30 13.29 -15.53
CA GLU A 442 -4.53 13.81 -16.15
C GLU A 442 -4.67 15.32 -15.93
N ALA A 443 -4.48 15.80 -14.70
CA ALA A 443 -4.56 17.22 -14.37
C ALA A 443 -3.47 18.01 -15.11
N ALA A 444 -2.24 17.48 -15.16
CA ALA A 444 -1.12 18.13 -15.83
C ALA A 444 -1.31 18.21 -17.35
N ARG A 445 -1.92 17.21 -18.00
CA ARG A 445 -2.25 17.25 -19.44
C ARG A 445 -3.21 18.40 -19.74
N LEU A 446 -4.28 18.51 -18.95
CA LEU A 446 -5.26 19.58 -19.11
C LEU A 446 -4.66 20.95 -18.78
N ALA A 447 -3.86 21.05 -17.71
CA ALA A 447 -3.23 22.31 -17.31
C ALA A 447 -2.25 22.84 -18.36
N LYS A 448 -1.50 21.93 -19.01
CA LYS A 448 -0.56 22.27 -20.09
C LYS A 448 -1.28 22.91 -21.26
N GLU A 449 -2.34 22.28 -21.75
CA GLU A 449 -3.11 22.80 -22.88
C GLU A 449 -3.88 24.08 -22.52
N ALA A 450 -4.41 24.15 -21.30
CA ALA A 450 -5.19 25.31 -20.86
C ALA A 450 -4.34 26.55 -20.56
N GLY A 451 -3.02 26.41 -20.37
CA GLY A 451 -2.14 27.48 -19.88
C GLY A 451 -2.56 28.01 -18.50
N LYS A 452 -3.31 27.21 -17.73
CA LYS A 452 -3.88 27.56 -16.43
C LYS A 452 -3.82 26.36 -15.50
N PRO A 453 -3.78 26.56 -14.17
CA PRO A 453 -3.88 25.45 -13.23
C PRO A 453 -5.18 24.66 -13.45
N VAL A 454 -5.13 23.34 -13.35
CA VAL A 454 -6.33 22.48 -13.48
C VAL A 454 -6.44 21.56 -12.28
N ARG A 455 -7.64 21.54 -11.66
CA ARG A 455 -8.02 20.56 -10.64
C ARG A 455 -8.82 19.43 -11.26
N ILE A 456 -8.41 18.19 -11.01
CA ILE A 456 -9.21 16.98 -11.25
C ILE A 456 -9.60 16.38 -9.91
N VAL A 457 -10.89 16.05 -9.78
CA VAL A 457 -11.42 15.22 -8.69
C VAL A 457 -12.25 14.12 -9.33
N TRP A 458 -11.86 12.87 -9.08
CA TRP A 458 -12.65 11.73 -9.52
C TRP A 458 -14.00 11.70 -8.81
N THR A 459 -15.03 11.36 -9.54
CA THR A 459 -16.34 11.05 -8.97
C THR A 459 -16.31 9.75 -8.18
N ARG A 460 -17.30 9.54 -7.31
CA ARG A 460 -17.43 8.30 -6.56
C ARG A 460 -17.55 7.06 -7.47
N PRO A 461 -18.36 7.06 -8.55
CA PRO A 461 -18.34 5.96 -9.51
C PRO A 461 -16.98 5.75 -10.18
N GLU A 462 -16.27 6.82 -10.56
CA GLU A 462 -14.92 6.69 -11.11
C GLU A 462 -13.94 6.06 -10.12
N GLU A 463 -14.00 6.43 -8.85
CA GLU A 463 -13.20 5.81 -7.79
C GLU A 463 -13.49 4.31 -7.64
N PHE A 464 -14.76 3.90 -7.73
CA PHE A 464 -15.15 2.47 -7.63
C PHE A 464 -14.89 1.67 -8.91
N THR A 465 -14.75 2.33 -10.05
CA THR A 465 -14.55 1.68 -11.35
C THR A 465 -13.10 1.68 -11.76
N TRP A 466 -12.41 2.82 -11.71
CA TRP A 466 -11.09 3.01 -12.30
C TRP A 466 -9.96 2.95 -11.29
N ALA A 467 -10.21 2.98 -9.98
CA ALA A 467 -9.15 2.71 -9.04
C ALA A 467 -8.64 1.27 -9.18
N GLN A 468 -7.43 1.01 -8.71
CA GLN A 468 -6.96 -0.36 -8.54
C GLN A 468 -7.83 -1.08 -7.50
N PHE A 469 -8.14 -2.35 -7.76
CA PHE A 469 -8.85 -3.21 -6.81
C PHE A 469 -7.84 -3.98 -5.94
N ARG A 470 -8.23 -4.39 -4.73
CA ARG A 470 -7.53 -5.52 -4.09
C ARG A 470 -7.71 -6.75 -4.99
N PRO A 471 -6.64 -7.48 -5.34
CA PRO A 471 -6.73 -8.68 -6.15
C PRO A 471 -7.72 -9.71 -5.59
N ALA A 472 -8.51 -10.30 -6.47
CA ALA A 472 -9.21 -11.55 -6.21
C ALA A 472 -8.24 -12.74 -6.17
N ALA A 473 -8.62 -13.83 -5.52
CA ALA A 473 -7.82 -15.04 -5.44
C ALA A 473 -8.66 -16.30 -5.67
N ALA A 474 -8.04 -17.30 -6.28
CA ALA A 474 -8.43 -18.70 -6.14
C ALA A 474 -7.30 -19.41 -5.39
N ILE A 475 -7.60 -20.04 -4.27
CA ILE A 475 -6.60 -20.65 -3.39
C ILE A 475 -6.92 -22.14 -3.24
N GLU A 476 -5.90 -22.98 -3.40
CA GLU A 476 -6.00 -24.43 -3.19
C GLU A 476 -5.14 -24.83 -2.00
N ALA A 477 -5.72 -25.56 -1.04
CA ALA A 477 -5.02 -26.09 0.11
C ALA A 477 -5.21 -27.60 0.20
N GLU A 478 -4.13 -28.33 0.45
CA GLU A 478 -4.16 -29.78 0.61
C GLU A 478 -3.15 -30.21 1.68
N ALA A 479 -3.55 -31.11 2.56
CA ALA A 479 -2.68 -31.61 3.63
C ALA A 479 -3.09 -33.02 4.06
N SER A 480 -2.14 -33.73 4.66
CA SER A 480 -2.36 -35.00 5.33
C SER A 480 -1.92 -34.96 6.79
N LEU A 481 -2.56 -35.79 7.60
CA LEU A 481 -2.30 -35.98 9.03
C LEU A 481 -1.86 -37.42 9.28
N ASP A 482 -0.97 -37.62 10.26
CA ASP A 482 -0.72 -38.93 10.84
C ASP A 482 -1.79 -39.33 11.87
N ALA A 483 -1.65 -40.51 12.46
CA ALA A 483 -2.59 -41.03 13.44
C ALA A 483 -2.66 -40.20 14.74
N GLN A 484 -1.64 -39.38 15.02
CA GLN A 484 -1.57 -38.49 16.18
C GLN A 484 -2.07 -37.07 15.86
N GLY A 485 -2.47 -36.82 14.61
CA GLY A 485 -2.93 -35.51 14.15
C GLY A 485 -1.81 -34.55 13.77
N LYS A 486 -0.57 -35.02 13.61
CA LYS A 486 0.53 -34.19 13.11
C LYS A 486 0.39 -33.98 11.61
N ILE A 487 0.59 -32.74 11.15
CA ILE A 487 0.60 -32.42 9.71
C ILE A 487 1.85 -33.00 9.04
N THR A 488 1.68 -33.95 8.11
CA THR A 488 2.78 -34.64 7.40
C THR A 488 3.03 -34.09 6.00
N THR A 489 2.02 -33.52 5.36
CA THR A 489 2.16 -32.77 4.09
C THR A 489 1.38 -31.45 4.15
N TRP A 490 1.87 -30.44 3.46
CA TRP A 490 1.21 -29.14 3.32
C TRP A 490 1.41 -28.57 1.92
N ARG A 491 0.34 -28.45 1.16
CA ARG A 491 0.33 -27.79 -0.13
C ARG A 491 -0.62 -26.61 -0.11
N PHE A 492 -0.15 -25.46 -0.57
CA PHE A 492 -0.92 -24.21 -0.55
C PHE A 492 -0.60 -23.35 -1.77
N LEU A 493 -1.54 -23.28 -2.72
CA LEU A 493 -1.37 -22.51 -3.95
C LEU A 493 -2.26 -21.29 -3.90
N ASN A 494 -1.66 -20.10 -3.96
CA ASN A 494 -2.38 -18.87 -4.23
C ASN A 494 -2.34 -18.57 -5.72
N ILE A 495 -3.51 -18.47 -6.36
CA ILE A 495 -3.62 -18.04 -7.75
C ILE A 495 -4.09 -16.58 -7.77
N ASN A 496 -3.37 -15.73 -8.51
CA ASN A 496 -3.62 -14.31 -8.78
C ASN A 496 -3.24 -13.29 -7.68
N SER A 497 -3.65 -13.46 -6.42
CA SER A 497 -3.63 -12.34 -5.48
C SER A 497 -2.25 -11.93 -4.92
N GLY A 498 -1.27 -12.82 -4.96
CA GLY A 498 0.12 -12.54 -4.61
C GLY A 498 0.72 -13.48 -3.55
N ALA A 499 2.02 -13.34 -3.32
CA ALA A 499 2.82 -14.22 -2.45
C ALA A 499 2.82 -13.85 -0.95
N GLY A 500 2.21 -12.72 -0.57
CA GLY A 500 2.21 -12.24 0.82
C GLY A 500 1.65 -13.29 1.77
N GLN A 501 2.46 -13.77 2.71
CA GLN A 501 2.09 -14.83 3.67
C GLN A 501 1.57 -16.12 3.03
N VAL A 502 2.07 -16.51 1.85
CA VAL A 502 1.72 -17.80 1.21
C VAL A 502 2.32 -19.00 1.96
N GLN A 503 3.46 -18.80 2.62
CA GLN A 503 4.10 -19.80 3.46
C GLN A 503 3.31 -20.01 4.76
N THR A 504 3.41 -21.21 5.34
CA THR A 504 2.76 -21.53 6.61
C THR A 504 3.68 -21.19 7.79
N PRO A 505 3.18 -20.56 8.87
CA PRO A 505 3.94 -20.37 10.11
C PRO A 505 3.95 -21.64 10.98
N TYR A 506 3.20 -22.67 10.59
CA TYR A 506 3.08 -23.91 11.34
C TYR A 506 4.17 -24.90 10.95
N ARG A 507 4.62 -25.68 11.93
CA ARG A 507 5.44 -26.86 11.73
C ARG A 507 4.63 -27.91 10.97
N VAL A 508 5.08 -28.21 9.76
CA VAL A 508 4.51 -29.23 8.87
C VAL A 508 5.63 -30.17 8.42
N GLY A 509 5.27 -31.33 7.87
CA GLY A 509 6.23 -32.22 7.22
C GLY A 509 6.72 -31.67 5.87
N ARG A 510 6.41 -32.36 4.76
CA ARG A 510 6.77 -31.86 3.42
C ARG A 510 5.87 -30.69 3.03
N SER A 511 6.43 -29.62 2.47
CA SER A 511 5.66 -28.41 2.12
C SER A 511 5.88 -27.95 0.67
N ASP A 512 4.79 -27.51 0.04
CA ASP A 512 4.79 -26.88 -1.28
C ASP A 512 3.80 -25.71 -1.31
N ALA A 513 4.29 -24.51 -1.02
CA ALA A 513 3.47 -23.30 -0.99
C ALA A 513 3.94 -22.28 -2.02
N ARG A 514 3.06 -21.88 -2.94
CA ARG A 514 3.42 -21.07 -4.11
C ARG A 514 2.38 -20.01 -4.44
N PHE A 515 2.84 -18.91 -5.00
CA PHE A 515 2.02 -17.95 -5.72
C PHE A 515 2.14 -18.22 -7.22
N ILE A 516 1.00 -18.24 -7.90
CA ILE A 516 0.88 -18.43 -9.35
C ILE A 516 0.13 -17.19 -9.89
N PRO A 517 0.79 -16.35 -10.72
CA PRO A 517 0.10 -15.25 -11.39
C PRO A 517 -1.03 -15.77 -12.29
N SER A 518 -2.02 -14.92 -12.55
CA SER A 518 -3.09 -15.20 -13.50
C SER A 518 -3.37 -13.94 -14.30
N ALA A 519 -3.87 -14.09 -15.53
CA ALA A 519 -4.26 -12.95 -16.34
C ALA A 519 -5.50 -12.27 -15.73
N ALA A 520 -5.31 -11.34 -14.78
CA ALA A 520 -6.40 -10.71 -14.06
C ALA A 520 -7.33 -9.91 -15.00
N PRO A 521 -8.67 -10.09 -14.92
CA PRO A 521 -9.59 -9.39 -15.82
C PRO A 521 -9.76 -7.91 -15.44
N LEU A 522 -9.59 -7.56 -14.16
CA LEU A 522 -9.62 -6.18 -13.67
C LEU A 522 -8.23 -5.71 -13.26
N ARG A 523 -7.94 -4.41 -13.44
CA ARG A 523 -6.73 -3.79 -12.87
C ARG A 523 -6.72 -3.99 -11.36
N HIS A 524 -5.59 -4.41 -10.81
CA HIS A 524 -5.48 -4.62 -9.37
C HIS A 524 -4.18 -4.04 -8.82
N GLY A 525 -4.10 -3.93 -7.51
CA GLY A 525 -2.95 -3.33 -6.86
C GLY A 525 -2.93 -3.57 -5.36
N SER A 526 -2.10 -2.80 -4.67
CA SER A 526 -1.97 -2.96 -3.22
C SER A 526 -3.27 -2.60 -2.52
N TYR A 527 -3.74 -3.43 -1.60
CA TYR A 527 -4.69 -3.08 -0.54
C TYR A 527 -4.00 -3.37 0.79
N ARG A 528 -4.54 -2.88 1.91
CA ARG A 528 -4.00 -3.11 3.24
C ARG A 528 -3.69 -4.60 3.47
N ALA A 529 -2.41 -4.90 3.74
CA ALA A 529 -1.87 -6.25 3.91
C ALA A 529 -1.78 -7.12 2.63
N LEU A 530 -1.91 -6.54 1.44
CA LEU A 530 -1.70 -7.22 0.15
C LEU A 530 -2.45 -8.57 0.08
N ALA A 531 -1.80 -9.61 -0.42
CA ALA A 531 -2.31 -10.98 -0.48
C ALA A 531 -2.47 -11.65 0.90
N SER A 532 -1.86 -11.10 1.96
CA SER A 532 -1.82 -11.73 3.28
C SER A 532 -3.21 -11.91 3.88
N THR A 533 -4.17 -11.03 3.55
CA THR A 533 -5.58 -11.22 3.96
C THR A 533 -6.23 -12.46 3.35
N ALA A 534 -6.04 -12.68 2.03
CA ALA A 534 -6.59 -13.82 1.32
C ALA A 534 -5.91 -15.13 1.76
N ASN A 535 -4.58 -15.10 1.85
CA ASN A 535 -3.78 -16.25 2.26
C ASN A 535 -4.06 -16.63 3.72
N ASN A 536 -4.15 -15.67 4.64
CA ASN A 536 -4.46 -15.97 6.04
C ASN A 536 -5.90 -16.45 6.22
N PHE A 537 -6.88 -15.90 5.48
CA PHE A 537 -8.26 -16.40 5.48
C PHE A 537 -8.32 -17.89 5.11
N ALA A 538 -7.73 -18.27 3.98
CA ALA A 538 -7.72 -19.65 3.51
C ALA A 538 -6.91 -20.57 4.45
N ARG A 539 -5.68 -20.16 4.85
CA ARG A 539 -4.83 -20.93 5.75
C ARG A 539 -5.49 -21.19 7.10
N GLU A 540 -5.99 -20.15 7.77
CA GLU A 540 -6.53 -20.29 9.12
C GLU A 540 -7.90 -20.96 9.13
N SER A 541 -8.67 -20.88 8.03
CA SER A 541 -9.87 -21.70 7.86
C SER A 541 -9.51 -23.17 7.64
N PHE A 542 -8.49 -23.46 6.82
CA PHE A 542 -8.02 -24.81 6.56
C PHE A 542 -7.42 -25.46 7.81
N MET A 543 -6.65 -24.72 8.60
CA MET A 543 -6.15 -25.17 9.91
C MET A 543 -7.27 -25.55 10.87
N ASP A 544 -8.39 -24.83 10.84
CA ASP A 544 -9.57 -25.15 11.63
C ASP A 544 -10.25 -26.44 11.16
N GLU A 545 -10.35 -26.63 9.84
CA GLU A 545 -10.85 -27.89 9.26
C GLU A 545 -9.93 -29.09 9.56
N LEU A 546 -8.61 -28.89 9.58
CA LEU A 546 -7.66 -29.93 9.99
C LEU A 546 -7.78 -30.27 11.48
N ALA A 547 -8.03 -29.29 12.34
CA ALA A 547 -8.30 -29.55 13.76
C ALA A 547 -9.56 -30.41 13.96
N VAL A 548 -10.63 -30.10 13.22
CA VAL A 548 -11.86 -30.91 13.20
C VAL A 548 -11.58 -32.31 12.69
N LEU A 549 -10.85 -32.44 11.57
CA LEU A 549 -10.45 -33.74 11.01
C LEU A 549 -9.62 -34.57 12.02
N ALA A 550 -8.77 -33.91 12.79
CA ALA A 550 -7.98 -34.53 13.87
C ALA A 550 -8.82 -34.87 15.12
N GLY A 551 -10.03 -34.31 15.27
CA GLY A 551 -10.83 -34.42 16.49
C GLY A 551 -10.25 -33.63 17.66
N GLN A 552 -9.53 -32.53 17.38
CA GLN A 552 -8.83 -31.72 18.38
C GLN A 552 -9.46 -30.34 18.52
N ASP A 553 -9.34 -29.74 19.71
CA ASP A 553 -9.68 -28.33 19.92
C ASP A 553 -8.83 -27.43 19.00
N PRO A 554 -9.42 -26.43 18.32
CA PRO A 554 -8.70 -25.58 17.37
C PRO A 554 -7.53 -24.77 17.94
N LEU A 555 -7.59 -24.38 19.23
CA LEU A 555 -6.46 -23.71 19.90
C LEU A 555 -5.35 -24.71 20.16
N ALA A 556 -5.69 -25.86 20.75
CA ALA A 556 -4.72 -26.92 21.04
C ALA A 556 -4.01 -27.42 19.77
N PHE A 557 -4.75 -27.63 18.68
CA PHE A 557 -4.19 -28.06 17.39
C PHE A 557 -3.16 -27.06 16.84
N ARG A 558 -3.47 -25.76 16.87
CA ARG A 558 -2.52 -24.71 16.46
C ARG A 558 -1.29 -24.68 17.37
N LEU A 559 -1.46 -24.72 18.69
CA LEU A 559 -0.35 -24.68 19.65
C LEU A 559 0.56 -25.91 19.56
N ALA A 560 0.06 -27.07 19.11
CA ALA A 560 0.87 -28.27 18.87
C ALA A 560 1.76 -28.15 17.61
N HIS A 561 1.41 -27.24 16.70
CA HIS A 561 2.10 -27.01 15.43
C HIS A 561 2.78 -25.64 15.33
N LEU A 562 2.79 -24.84 16.40
CA LEU A 562 3.31 -23.46 16.35
C LEU A 562 4.57 -23.28 17.20
N ASP A 563 5.71 -23.19 16.52
CA ASP A 563 7.03 -23.00 17.14
C ASP A 563 7.40 -21.52 17.29
N GLU A 564 6.85 -20.61 16.48
CA GLU A 564 7.13 -19.18 16.55
C GLU A 564 6.59 -18.55 17.84
N SER A 565 7.50 -18.28 18.78
CA SER A 565 7.19 -17.82 20.14
C SER A 565 6.37 -16.53 20.19
N ARG A 566 6.60 -15.57 19.29
CA ARG A 566 5.87 -14.29 19.28
C ARG A 566 4.43 -14.47 18.80
N LEU A 567 4.23 -15.31 17.78
CA LEU A 567 2.89 -15.66 17.30
C LEU A 567 2.13 -16.47 18.35
N ARG A 568 2.83 -17.39 19.03
CA ARG A 568 2.28 -18.17 20.14
C ARG A 568 1.84 -17.27 21.29
N ALA A 569 2.64 -16.25 21.65
CA ALA A 569 2.32 -15.33 22.72
C ALA A 569 1.01 -14.56 22.47
N VAL A 570 0.84 -13.97 21.26
CA VAL A 570 -0.41 -13.27 20.93
C VAL A 570 -1.61 -14.21 20.89
N LEU A 571 -1.44 -15.46 20.41
CA LEU A 571 -2.52 -16.45 20.36
C LEU A 571 -2.98 -16.89 21.76
N VAL A 572 -2.04 -17.19 22.66
CA VAL A 572 -2.36 -17.57 24.05
C VAL A 572 -3.03 -16.42 24.78
N GLU A 573 -2.52 -15.19 24.61
CA GLU A 573 -3.11 -14.01 25.23
C GLU A 573 -4.53 -13.76 24.73
N ALA A 574 -4.77 -13.84 23.42
CA ALA A 574 -6.10 -13.63 22.83
C ALA A 574 -7.09 -14.68 23.35
N ALA A 575 -6.68 -15.96 23.37
CA ALA A 575 -7.51 -17.05 23.86
C ALA A 575 -7.82 -16.92 25.37
N SER A 576 -6.86 -16.46 26.17
CA SER A 576 -7.04 -16.24 27.61
C SER A 576 -8.04 -15.11 27.87
N ARG A 577 -7.84 -13.94 27.24
CA ARG A 577 -8.71 -12.76 27.41
C ARG A 577 -10.13 -13.00 26.93
N PHE A 578 -10.28 -13.77 25.86
CA PHE A 578 -11.58 -14.12 25.31
C PHE A 578 -12.32 -15.19 26.13
N ASP A 579 -11.67 -15.87 27.09
CA ASP A 579 -12.18 -17.09 27.74
C ASP A 579 -12.50 -18.20 26.73
N TRP A 580 -11.51 -18.58 25.92
CA TRP A 580 -11.66 -19.66 24.94
C TRP A 580 -12.19 -20.97 25.57
N PRO A 581 -11.62 -21.49 26.68
CA PRO A 581 -12.04 -22.77 27.24
C PRO A 581 -13.51 -22.79 27.71
N GLY A 582 -14.01 -21.66 28.22
CA GLY A 582 -15.42 -21.51 28.61
C GLY A 582 -16.32 -21.37 27.39
N ARG A 583 -15.99 -20.47 26.47
CA ARG A 583 -16.85 -20.13 25.33
C ARG A 583 -16.90 -21.21 24.25
N SER A 584 -15.78 -21.90 23.96
CA SER A 584 -15.72 -22.92 22.89
C SER A 584 -16.56 -24.17 23.19
N LYS A 585 -16.86 -24.40 24.48
CA LYS A 585 -17.71 -25.49 24.95
C LYS A 585 -19.20 -25.16 24.92
N SER A 586 -19.56 -23.87 24.84
CA SER A 586 -20.97 -23.47 24.76
C SER A 586 -21.61 -23.99 23.47
N LYS A 587 -22.85 -24.47 23.57
CA LYS A 587 -23.64 -25.04 22.47
C LYS A 587 -24.97 -24.32 22.26
N THR A 588 -24.95 -22.99 22.36
CA THR A 588 -26.12 -22.17 22.06
C THR A 588 -26.40 -22.19 20.55
N PRO A 589 -27.58 -22.65 20.10
CA PRO A 589 -27.89 -22.71 18.66
C PRO A 589 -27.74 -21.37 17.97
N GLY A 590 -27.10 -21.37 16.80
CA GLY A 590 -26.86 -20.16 16.01
C GLY A 590 -25.80 -19.22 16.60
N GLN A 591 -25.17 -19.54 17.73
CA GLN A 591 -24.02 -18.80 18.25
C GLN A 591 -22.76 -19.63 18.11
N GLY A 592 -21.65 -18.98 17.78
CA GLY A 592 -20.38 -19.67 17.65
C GLY A 592 -19.19 -18.78 17.93
N VAL A 593 -18.07 -19.42 18.23
CA VAL A 593 -16.79 -18.77 18.46
C VAL A 593 -15.70 -19.34 17.55
N GLY A 594 -14.77 -18.49 17.17
CA GLY A 594 -13.67 -18.85 16.28
C GLY A 594 -12.42 -18.07 16.62
N LEU A 595 -11.27 -18.65 16.32
CA LEU A 595 -9.97 -18.01 16.49
C LEU A 595 -9.14 -18.12 15.22
N ALA A 596 -8.19 -17.21 15.07
CA ALA A 596 -7.19 -17.24 14.03
C ALA A 596 -5.96 -16.46 14.48
N CYS A 597 -4.79 -16.81 13.94
CA CYS A 597 -3.57 -16.04 14.13
C CYS A 597 -2.82 -15.82 12.82
N GLY A 598 -1.87 -14.90 12.82
CA GLY A 598 -1.00 -14.67 11.68
C GLY A 598 0.13 -13.69 12.00
N MET A 599 1.10 -13.65 11.12
CA MET A 599 2.19 -12.68 11.15
C MET A 599 2.35 -12.07 9.77
N ASP A 600 2.76 -10.82 9.71
CA ASP A 600 3.18 -10.17 8.46
C ASP A 600 4.10 -9.01 8.80
N LYS A 601 5.13 -8.78 7.98
CA LYS A 601 6.06 -7.63 8.09
C LYS A 601 6.64 -7.41 9.49
N GLY A 602 6.87 -8.47 10.26
CA GLY A 602 7.43 -8.43 11.60
C GLY A 602 6.44 -8.11 12.74
N GLY A 603 5.16 -7.91 12.41
CA GLY A 603 4.05 -7.86 13.37
C GLY A 603 3.38 -9.22 13.54
N PHE A 604 2.78 -9.44 14.70
CA PHE A 604 2.12 -10.67 15.11
C PHE A 604 0.72 -10.37 15.63
N VAL A 605 -0.27 -11.14 15.18
CA VAL A 605 -1.68 -10.92 15.55
C VAL A 605 -2.39 -12.24 15.83
N ALA A 606 -3.28 -12.22 16.81
CA ALA A 606 -4.32 -13.22 16.97
C ALA A 606 -5.65 -12.56 17.27
N ALA A 607 -6.74 -13.17 16.79
CA ALA A 607 -8.09 -12.72 17.07
C ALA A 607 -8.99 -13.90 17.45
N CYS A 608 -9.85 -13.68 18.43
CA CYS A 608 -11.01 -14.50 18.75
C CYS A 608 -12.27 -13.69 18.44
N ALA A 609 -13.27 -14.32 17.83
CA ALA A 609 -14.54 -13.70 17.49
C ALA A 609 -15.70 -14.54 18.00
N SER A 610 -16.80 -13.89 18.42
CA SER A 610 -18.10 -14.54 18.58
C SER A 610 -19.10 -13.98 17.55
N VAL A 611 -19.96 -14.87 17.05
CA VAL A 611 -20.98 -14.52 16.07
C VAL A 611 -22.34 -15.06 16.47
N SER A 612 -23.37 -14.38 16.01
CA SER A 612 -24.76 -14.81 16.00
C SER A 612 -25.22 -14.98 14.55
N VAL A 613 -25.78 -16.14 14.22
CA VAL A 613 -26.19 -16.55 12.88
C VAL A 613 -27.67 -16.87 12.89
N ASP A 614 -28.44 -16.15 12.09
CA ASP A 614 -29.86 -16.40 11.84
C ASP A 614 -29.99 -16.97 10.42
N ARG A 615 -30.19 -18.30 10.35
CA ARG A 615 -30.27 -19.03 9.07
C ARG A 615 -31.52 -18.64 8.28
N ASP A 616 -32.64 -18.42 8.96
CA ASP A 616 -33.91 -18.11 8.33
C ASP A 616 -33.88 -16.72 7.67
N LYS A 617 -33.21 -15.76 8.31
CA LYS A 617 -33.01 -14.42 7.75
C LYS A 617 -31.77 -14.30 6.85
N GLY A 618 -30.94 -15.34 6.79
CA GLY A 618 -29.67 -15.30 6.06
C GLY A 618 -28.68 -14.26 6.61
N THR A 619 -28.69 -14.00 7.92
CA THR A 619 -27.84 -12.95 8.54
C THR A 619 -26.77 -13.50 9.46
N ILE A 620 -25.60 -12.84 9.42
CA ILE A 620 -24.46 -13.06 10.31
C ILE A 620 -24.19 -11.73 11.02
N ARG A 621 -24.18 -11.75 12.35
CA ARG A 621 -23.75 -10.63 13.20
C ARG A 621 -22.48 -11.03 13.94
N VAL A 622 -21.46 -10.18 13.90
CA VAL A 622 -20.28 -10.33 14.77
C VAL A 622 -20.59 -9.60 16.06
N ASP A 623 -20.52 -10.30 17.18
CA ASP A 623 -20.91 -9.75 18.49
C ASP A 623 -19.71 -9.15 19.22
N HIS A 624 -18.56 -9.83 19.13
CA HIS A 624 -17.34 -9.48 19.85
C HIS A 624 -16.12 -9.90 19.03
N VAL A 625 -15.10 -9.04 18.99
CA VAL A 625 -13.75 -9.35 18.47
C VAL A 625 -12.73 -9.00 19.54
N CYS A 626 -12.08 -10.02 20.10
CA CYS A 626 -10.91 -9.89 20.95
C CYS A 626 -9.65 -10.05 20.11
N GLN A 627 -8.86 -8.98 19.93
CA GLN A 627 -7.63 -9.01 19.13
C GLN A 627 -6.42 -8.61 19.96
N VAL A 628 -5.36 -9.41 19.88
CA VAL A 628 -4.06 -9.11 20.49
C VAL A 628 -3.04 -8.86 19.39
N TYR A 629 -2.28 -7.77 19.53
CA TYR A 629 -1.28 -7.36 18.56
C TYR A 629 0.07 -7.05 19.19
N GLU A 630 1.15 -7.48 18.54
CA GLU A 630 2.53 -7.25 18.94
C GLU A 630 3.37 -6.79 17.73
N CYS A 631 4.12 -5.70 17.88
CA CYS A 631 4.92 -5.13 16.80
C CYS A 631 6.24 -4.56 17.28
N GLY A 632 6.87 -5.15 18.30
CA GLY A 632 8.03 -4.62 18.97
C GLY A 632 7.66 -3.49 19.93
N LYS A 633 8.63 -2.61 20.21
CA LYS A 633 8.38 -1.44 21.05
C LYS A 633 7.31 -0.52 20.45
N ILE A 634 6.41 -0.07 21.30
CA ILE A 634 5.33 0.83 20.92
C ILE A 634 5.84 2.28 20.91
N ILE A 635 5.61 3.00 19.81
CA ILE A 635 6.02 4.41 19.68
C ILE A 635 4.95 5.36 20.25
N ASN A 636 3.69 5.11 19.91
CA ASN A 636 2.53 5.87 20.39
C ASN A 636 1.38 4.89 20.67
N PRO A 637 1.09 4.56 21.94
CA PRO A 637 0.10 3.54 22.29
C PRO A 637 -1.32 3.86 21.81
N ALA A 638 -1.77 5.11 21.93
CA ALA A 638 -3.09 5.51 21.47
C ALA A 638 -3.22 5.45 19.94
N ASN A 639 -2.19 5.89 19.20
CA ASN A 639 -2.19 5.81 17.74
C ASN A 639 -2.21 4.34 17.27
N LEU A 640 -1.37 3.50 17.89
CA LEU A 640 -1.32 2.07 17.60
C LEU A 640 -2.67 1.40 17.87
N LEU A 641 -3.29 1.66 19.02
CA LEU A 641 -4.61 1.12 19.36
C LEU A 641 -5.66 1.51 18.31
N ASN A 642 -5.67 2.76 17.87
CA ASN A 642 -6.59 3.24 16.84
C ASN A 642 -6.34 2.58 15.47
N GLN A 643 -5.07 2.37 15.11
CA GLN A 643 -4.70 1.66 13.88
C GLN A 643 -5.18 0.20 13.89
N VAL A 644 -5.04 -0.49 15.02
CA VAL A 644 -5.51 -1.86 15.20
C VAL A 644 -7.04 -1.93 15.17
N LYS A 645 -7.74 -1.05 15.89
CA LYS A 645 -9.21 -0.94 15.83
C LYS A 645 -9.71 -0.67 14.41
N GLY A 646 -9.09 0.27 13.70
CA GLY A 646 -9.42 0.57 12.31
C GLY A 646 -9.19 -0.63 11.38
N ALA A 647 -8.15 -1.43 11.62
CA ALA A 647 -7.91 -2.66 10.89
C ALA A 647 -8.96 -3.74 11.18
N VAL A 648 -9.45 -3.87 12.42
CA VAL A 648 -10.56 -4.78 12.74
C VAL A 648 -11.82 -4.36 11.99
N VAL A 649 -12.22 -3.09 12.09
CA VAL A 649 -13.41 -2.56 11.40
C VAL A 649 -13.30 -2.76 9.89
N MET A 650 -12.16 -2.38 9.30
CA MET A 650 -11.91 -2.56 7.87
C MET A 650 -11.95 -4.04 7.48
N GLY A 651 -11.43 -4.95 8.32
CA GLY A 651 -11.42 -6.39 8.06
C GLY A 651 -12.80 -7.05 8.05
N LEU A 652 -13.78 -6.51 8.78
CA LEU A 652 -15.18 -6.99 8.76
C LEU A 652 -15.83 -6.80 7.39
N GLY A 653 -15.43 -5.75 6.67
CA GLY A 653 -15.92 -5.43 5.34
C GLY A 653 -15.76 -6.55 4.33
N PRO A 654 -14.53 -6.91 3.93
CA PRO A 654 -14.29 -8.03 3.04
C PRO A 654 -14.69 -9.36 3.65
N ALA A 655 -14.65 -9.51 4.98
CA ALA A 655 -15.09 -10.75 5.63
C ALA A 655 -16.57 -11.05 5.35
N LEU A 656 -17.46 -10.05 5.33
CA LEU A 656 -18.92 -10.29 5.34
C LEU A 656 -19.70 -9.63 4.19
N ARG A 657 -19.19 -8.53 3.61
CA ARG A 657 -20.01 -7.63 2.79
C ARG A 657 -19.37 -7.28 1.45
N GLU A 658 -18.14 -6.78 1.49
CA GLU A 658 -17.46 -6.13 0.38
C GLU A 658 -17.13 -7.10 -0.75
N ALA A 659 -17.62 -6.80 -1.95
CA ALA A 659 -17.28 -7.47 -3.19
C ALA A 659 -17.62 -6.53 -4.36
N SER A 660 -16.70 -6.41 -5.31
CA SER A 660 -16.95 -5.70 -6.57
C SER A 660 -17.69 -6.61 -7.53
N GLU A 661 -18.90 -6.19 -7.92
CA GLU A 661 -19.75 -6.94 -8.84
C GLU A 661 -19.57 -6.39 -10.24
N PHE A 662 -19.33 -7.27 -11.21
CA PHE A 662 -19.08 -6.88 -12.59
C PHE A 662 -19.53 -7.95 -13.58
N SER A 663 -19.90 -7.48 -14.77
CA SER A 663 -20.20 -8.29 -15.95
C SER A 663 -19.96 -7.44 -17.21
N GLU A 664 -19.50 -8.06 -18.29
CA GLU A 664 -19.24 -7.37 -19.57
C GLU A 664 -18.28 -6.17 -19.44
N GLY A 665 -17.34 -6.26 -18.49
CA GLY A 665 -16.38 -5.20 -18.19
C GLY A 665 -16.97 -3.98 -17.47
N VAL A 666 -18.22 -4.04 -17.01
CA VAL A 666 -18.89 -2.94 -16.30
C VAL A 666 -19.02 -3.28 -14.81
N ILE A 667 -18.58 -2.36 -13.93
CA ILE A 667 -18.83 -2.47 -12.48
C ILE A 667 -20.29 -2.12 -12.19
N ARG A 668 -21.03 -3.05 -11.58
CA ARG A 668 -22.47 -2.94 -11.36
C ARG A 668 -22.85 -2.27 -10.04
N ASN A 669 -21.92 -2.21 -9.08
CA ASN A 669 -22.17 -1.68 -7.74
C ASN A 669 -21.25 -0.49 -7.37
N ALA A 670 -20.94 0.40 -8.33
CA ALA A 670 -19.97 1.50 -8.18
C ALA A 670 -20.43 2.69 -7.30
N SER A 671 -20.98 2.44 -6.12
CA SER A 671 -21.38 3.47 -5.15
C SER A 671 -21.44 2.90 -3.72
N PHE A 672 -21.38 3.73 -2.68
CA PHE A 672 -21.59 3.26 -1.30
C PHE A 672 -23.02 2.75 -1.01
N GLY A 673 -23.98 3.10 -1.87
CA GLY A 673 -25.34 2.57 -1.76
C GLY A 673 -25.41 1.09 -2.12
N ALA A 674 -24.65 0.67 -3.14
CA ALA A 674 -24.63 -0.70 -3.66
C ALA A 674 -23.43 -1.52 -3.14
N TYR A 675 -22.26 -0.92 -3.05
CA TYR A 675 -21.06 -1.48 -2.43
C TYR A 675 -21.05 -1.20 -0.93
N ARG A 676 -21.41 -2.21 -0.14
CA ARG A 676 -21.62 -2.06 1.30
C ARG A 676 -20.33 -2.30 2.08
N VAL A 677 -19.70 -1.21 2.53
CA VAL A 677 -18.70 -1.22 3.62
C VAL A 677 -19.38 -1.42 4.99
N PRO A 678 -18.64 -1.77 6.06
CA PRO A 678 -19.19 -1.83 7.41
C PRO A 678 -19.85 -0.51 7.84
N ARG A 679 -20.98 -0.61 8.52
CA ARG A 679 -21.73 0.52 9.11
C ARG A 679 -21.69 0.43 10.64
N PHE A 680 -22.12 1.48 11.34
CA PHE A 680 -22.17 1.49 12.81
C PHE A 680 -22.92 0.29 13.41
N ALA A 681 -24.03 -0.13 12.78
CA ALA A 681 -24.82 -1.28 13.22
C ALA A 681 -24.12 -2.65 13.00
N ASP A 682 -23.05 -2.70 12.21
CA ASP A 682 -22.25 -3.91 12.02
C ASP A 682 -21.10 -4.03 13.05
N LEU A 683 -20.88 -3.00 13.87
CA LEU A 683 -19.71 -2.96 14.76
C LEU A 683 -19.90 -3.89 15.96
N PRO A 684 -18.99 -4.88 16.15
CA PRO A 684 -18.97 -5.68 17.36
C PRO A 684 -18.40 -4.88 18.53
N THR A 685 -18.44 -5.47 19.72
CA THR A 685 -17.53 -5.05 20.79
C THR A 685 -16.09 -5.25 20.32
N LEU A 686 -15.27 -4.20 20.39
CA LEU A 686 -13.86 -4.24 20.01
C LEU A 686 -12.99 -4.31 21.27
N ASP A 687 -12.52 -5.50 21.60
CA ASP A 687 -11.62 -5.74 22.73
C ASP A 687 -10.19 -5.92 22.20
N VAL A 688 -9.39 -4.85 22.24
CA VAL A 688 -8.09 -4.80 21.57
C VAL A 688 -6.97 -4.58 22.59
N HIS A 689 -5.98 -5.45 22.55
CA HIS A 689 -4.84 -5.45 23.47
C HIS A 689 -3.52 -5.39 22.71
N LEU A 690 -2.57 -4.61 23.25
CA LEU A 690 -1.25 -4.41 22.66
C LEU A 690 -0.21 -5.05 23.57
N LEU A 691 0.62 -5.94 23.03
CA LEU A 691 1.77 -6.49 23.74
C LEU A 691 2.99 -5.65 23.40
N ASP A 692 3.47 -4.86 24.37
CA ASP A 692 4.67 -4.05 24.20
C ASP A 692 5.94 -4.90 24.38
N ARG A 693 6.94 -4.64 23.55
CA ARG A 693 8.23 -5.32 23.54
C ARG A 693 9.36 -4.28 23.43
N PRO A 694 9.65 -3.54 24.52
CA PRO A 694 10.63 -2.45 24.51
C PRO A 694 12.04 -2.91 24.08
N ASP A 695 12.34 -4.20 24.24
CA ASP A 695 13.55 -4.90 23.81
C ASP A 695 13.69 -5.02 22.29
N LEU A 696 12.59 -5.00 21.54
CA LEU A 696 12.58 -5.25 20.09
C LEU A 696 12.42 -3.97 19.27
N ALA A 697 12.89 -4.01 18.02
CA ALA A 697 12.60 -2.96 17.04
C ALA A 697 11.11 -2.95 16.68
N SER A 698 10.54 -1.76 16.48
CA SER A 698 9.14 -1.64 16.10
C SER A 698 8.95 -2.03 14.63
N ALA A 699 8.02 -2.95 14.35
CA ALA A 699 7.65 -3.37 12.99
C ALA A 699 6.60 -2.44 12.34
N GLY A 700 5.93 -1.59 13.14
CA GLY A 700 4.77 -0.82 12.73
C GLY A 700 3.50 -1.66 12.61
N ALA A 701 2.35 -1.00 12.45
CA ALA A 701 1.03 -1.63 12.55
C ALA A 701 0.09 -1.30 11.38
N GLY A 702 0.67 -0.86 10.27
CA GLY A 702 -0.09 -0.38 9.12
C GLY A 702 -0.98 -1.44 8.52
N GLU A 703 -0.64 -2.73 8.62
CA GLU A 703 -1.26 -3.77 7.80
C GLU A 703 -1.62 -5.04 8.58
N THR A 704 -0.68 -5.62 9.31
CA THR A 704 -0.80 -6.95 9.92
C THR A 704 -2.09 -7.20 10.72
N PRO A 705 -2.63 -6.26 11.53
CA PRO A 705 -3.79 -6.56 12.35
C PRO A 705 -5.05 -7.01 11.59
N ILE A 706 -5.21 -6.61 10.32
CA ILE A 706 -6.40 -6.94 9.52
C ILE A 706 -6.51 -8.44 9.18
N ILE A 707 -5.39 -9.16 9.12
CA ILE A 707 -5.34 -10.51 8.51
C ILE A 707 -6.04 -11.57 9.36
N ALA A 708 -6.19 -11.36 10.67
CA ALA A 708 -6.82 -12.32 11.59
C ALA A 708 -8.35 -12.23 11.64
N VAL A 709 -8.94 -11.13 11.12
CA VAL A 709 -10.38 -10.84 11.29
C VAL A 709 -11.25 -11.84 10.52
N ALA A 710 -11.07 -11.90 9.19
CA ALA A 710 -11.87 -12.77 8.33
C ALA A 710 -11.83 -14.25 8.73
N PRO A 711 -10.66 -14.89 8.99
CA PRO A 711 -10.64 -16.29 9.41
C PRO A 711 -11.24 -16.52 10.80
N ALA A 712 -11.05 -15.63 11.78
CA ALA A 712 -11.68 -15.78 13.09
C ALA A 712 -13.21 -15.77 12.98
N VAL A 713 -13.76 -14.86 12.15
CA VAL A 713 -15.21 -14.82 11.85
C VAL A 713 -15.66 -16.08 11.10
N ALA A 714 -14.91 -16.54 10.11
CA ALA A 714 -15.24 -17.75 9.34
C ALA A 714 -15.30 -19.01 10.23
N ASN A 715 -14.33 -19.14 11.14
CA ASN A 715 -14.27 -20.23 12.12
C ASN A 715 -15.43 -20.14 13.12
N ALA A 716 -15.82 -18.92 13.52
CA ALA A 716 -16.97 -18.71 14.40
C ALA A 716 -18.30 -19.07 13.73
N VAL A 717 -18.46 -18.74 12.44
CA VAL A 717 -19.66 -19.13 11.66
C VAL A 717 -19.71 -20.65 11.52
N PHE A 718 -18.59 -21.31 11.19
CA PHE A 718 -18.55 -22.76 11.13
C PHE A 718 -18.90 -23.40 12.49
N ASN A 719 -18.37 -22.87 13.59
CA ASN A 719 -18.70 -23.33 14.93
C ASN A 719 -20.19 -23.17 15.26
N ALA A 720 -20.83 -22.10 14.78
CA ALA A 720 -22.24 -21.79 15.05
C ALA A 720 -23.23 -22.71 14.33
N ILE A 721 -22.92 -23.10 13.09
CA ILE A 721 -23.90 -23.77 12.20
C ILE A 721 -23.37 -25.02 11.48
N GLY A 722 -22.12 -25.44 11.73
CA GLY A 722 -21.50 -26.61 11.09
C GLY A 722 -21.15 -26.43 9.60
N LEU A 723 -21.59 -25.34 8.96
CA LEU A 723 -21.35 -25.06 7.56
C LEU A 723 -20.06 -24.27 7.33
N ARG A 724 -19.13 -24.84 6.59
CA ARG A 724 -17.89 -24.14 6.21
C ARG A 724 -18.08 -23.34 4.92
N ILE A 725 -18.12 -22.02 5.04
CA ILE A 725 -18.10 -21.11 3.89
C ILE A 725 -16.66 -20.83 3.50
N ARG A 726 -16.29 -21.18 2.26
CA ARG A 726 -14.92 -21.05 1.72
C ARG A 726 -14.76 -19.88 0.74
N ARG A 727 -15.68 -18.92 0.81
CA ARG A 727 -15.67 -17.71 -0.01
C ARG A 727 -15.59 -16.48 0.88
N MET A 728 -14.84 -15.48 0.43
CA MET A 728 -14.80 -14.15 1.03
C MET A 728 -15.36 -13.15 0.00
N PRO A 729 -16.52 -12.50 0.29
CA PRO A 729 -17.20 -12.44 1.59
C PRO A 729 -17.96 -13.71 2.00
N ILE A 730 -18.03 -13.94 3.31
CA ILE A 730 -18.73 -15.03 3.99
C ILE A 730 -20.22 -14.71 3.97
N ARG A 731 -20.96 -15.37 3.07
CA ARG A 731 -22.41 -15.22 2.92
C ARG A 731 -23.06 -16.59 3.11
N LEU A 732 -24.16 -16.63 3.85
CA LEU A 732 -24.97 -17.85 3.95
C LEU A 732 -25.54 -18.15 2.56
N PRO A 733 -25.58 -19.42 2.12
CA PRO A 733 -26.27 -19.79 0.90
C PRO A 733 -27.76 -19.46 1.04
N ASN A 734 -28.39 -19.02 -0.05
CA ASN A 734 -29.84 -18.86 -0.06
C ASN A 734 -30.50 -20.23 0.13
N ALA A 735 -31.54 -20.31 0.95
CA ALA A 735 -32.30 -21.55 1.17
C ALA A 735 -32.93 -22.16 -0.11
N LYS A 736 -32.93 -21.41 -1.23
CA LYS A 736 -33.47 -21.84 -2.53
C LYS A 736 -32.42 -22.38 -3.51
N ASP A 737 -31.13 -22.12 -3.28
CA ASP A 737 -30.10 -22.35 -4.30
C ASP A 737 -29.31 -23.66 -4.12
N GLU A 738 -29.36 -24.31 -2.94
CA GLU A 738 -28.70 -25.61 -2.71
C GLU A 738 -29.25 -26.31 -1.44
N PRO A 739 -29.68 -27.59 -1.49
CA PRO A 739 -29.80 -28.40 -0.29
C PRO A 739 -28.38 -28.61 0.27
N ILE A 740 -28.11 -28.06 1.45
CA ILE A 740 -26.83 -28.25 2.13
C ILE A 740 -26.76 -29.71 2.58
N ALA A 741 -25.79 -30.47 2.05
CA ALA A 741 -25.42 -31.75 2.65
C ALA A 741 -24.86 -31.48 4.05
N GLU A 742 -25.57 -31.94 5.07
CA GLU A 742 -25.06 -31.98 6.44
C GLU A 742 -23.76 -32.81 6.45
N ALA A 743 -22.71 -32.24 7.02
CA ALA A 743 -21.39 -32.88 7.14
C ALA A 743 -21.33 -33.83 8.34
#